data_AF-A0A0Q7BGC5-F1
#
_entry.id   AF-A0A0Q7BGC5-F1
#
_cell.length_a   1.000
_cell.length_b   1.000
_cell.length_c   1.000
_cell.angle_alpha   90.00
_cell.angle_beta   90.00
_cell.angle_gamma   90.00
#
_symmetry.space_group_name_H-M   'P 1'
#
loop_
_entity.id
_entity.type
_entity.pdbx_description
1 polymer ?
#
loop_
_entity_poly.entity_id
_entity_poly.type
_entity_poly.pdbx_seq_one_letter_code
_entity_poly.pdbx_strand_id
1 'polypeptide(L)'
;MDELTGIVARAGFLPHGYCFQWSPGLLWTMVSADVAIALAYFSIPLVIARYARQRPQVNLGSLATLFAVFIFACGITHLLDVWTIWRPDYELQTAGKVITAVASVMTAAVAWRLMPQLLAVPSVQEMRVANEALRHEVDRRHSAEDHLLETEQSLAATLSTIDAGFITTDGDGRVTRINTVAERITGWPAREALGRPVWEVFQREGMPADLKTRNPIDVLRERDGEGAFRRQAVCVARDGSLRPIEVQADLTHHADGRVRGIAIVFRDVGRLTEAEAEVRRLAAVVESTADAIIVKSLDGRITNWNAAAERMFGYTADEAVGQPVQMLIPPEREAEEMRIVANLAQGQQMPPFRTVRIAKDGRRLEISAQVSPLRDAAGRIIGGVKSARDLTHQRQIEAALRQSEARLRFALESAAIGDWELELDSGLIHRSRRFDQCFGLPDSVDAWDRERMLAAVHPDDRLQVASGLNALLAASEGQLPWHAEFRVVWPDDSLHWLRLDARVTHDDAGAPRLVGIVADVTAMRTAEQARQQAVWLAAENRRVQESSRLKSLFLANMSHELRTPLNAVIGFADLLTMSQQPLDSARQREWLQHIASSGRHLLNMINDVLDLSKIEAGKMDFHPEPVELQPIVDDVMATVAVLADQRSLNLSASVAPDLRDLVLDPARLKQVLLNYLSNAIKFTLTGGRIELRMVGEGPRLWRLEVEDSGIGIPPERTGQLFVEFQQLDDGLTKRHQGTGLGLALTRRLVEAQGGRVGVYSDPGQGSRFYAVLPRQPLGVATEAPRSAQLIALRDHPLRDGLARELSQAGVAADTAATAADVLRLTRARRYTELAIDMGLQDSPGLSLLAALRSGGPSMHAAVKALALTPPSGAGVAFPVSEVLAKPLRRPALARALVPLRDRLGPGRPVLVVDDEASSRELMCAALQAAGIEAVAVASGAEALRRLPALEPGAVVLDLMMPGIDGFQVLHELRSDPRWAELPVIVWTALSLTAEDIEALVRSATAIANAGEAQPLAEVRDALLRAARHDRRGRRRDGEG
;
A
#
# COMPACT_ATOMS: atom_id res chain seq x y z
N MET A 1 34.05 16.20 47.68
CA MET A 1 34.42 17.46 46.98
C MET A 1 35.56 18.20 47.69
N ASP A 2 35.68 18.13 49.02
CA ASP A 2 36.71 18.86 49.78
C ASP A 2 38.13 18.27 49.74
N GLU A 3 38.31 17.00 49.38
CA GLU A 3 39.66 16.43 49.22
C GLU A 3 40.30 16.75 47.85
N LEU A 4 39.48 16.99 46.81
CA LEU A 4 39.95 17.37 45.48
C LEU A 4 40.40 18.84 45.43
N THR A 5 39.74 19.72 46.18
CA THR A 5 40.15 21.13 46.33
C THR A 5 41.47 21.26 47.09
N GLY A 6 41.75 20.35 48.02
CA GLY A 6 43.02 20.33 48.78
C GLY A 6 44.25 19.98 47.95
N ILE A 7 44.11 19.14 46.91
CA ILE A 7 45.23 18.73 46.05
C ILE A 7 45.64 19.87 45.10
N VAL A 8 44.68 20.67 44.62
CA VAL A 8 44.95 21.82 43.75
C VAL A 8 45.60 22.97 44.53
N ALA A 9 45.22 23.17 45.80
CA ALA A 9 45.71 24.30 46.60
C ALA A 9 47.15 24.14 47.13
N ARG A 10 47.69 22.91 47.26
CA ARG A 10 49.02 22.67 47.87
C ARG A 10 50.22 22.86 46.94
N ALA A 11 50.02 23.06 45.64
CA ALA A 11 51.10 23.12 44.66
C ALA A 11 51.62 24.54 44.32
N GLY A 12 51.23 25.58 45.07
CA GLY A 12 51.77 26.95 44.85
C GLY A 12 51.45 27.53 43.46
N PHE A 13 50.39 27.02 42.81
CA PHE A 13 49.99 27.45 41.49
C PHE A 13 48.98 28.61 41.59
N LEU A 14 49.46 29.84 41.39
CA LEU A 14 48.60 31.01 41.17
C LEU A 14 48.31 31.11 39.66
N PRO A 15 47.14 30.66 39.17
CA PRO A 15 46.73 30.90 37.80
C PRO A 15 46.63 32.41 37.57
N HIS A 16 47.29 32.92 36.52
CA HIS A 16 47.35 34.34 36.21
C HIS A 16 45.97 34.87 35.79
N GLY A 17 45.52 35.94 36.46
CA GLY A 17 44.30 36.67 36.11
C GLY A 17 43.55 37.14 37.35
N TYR A 18 44.03 38.20 38.00
CA TYR A 18 43.25 38.95 39.00
C TYR A 18 42.10 39.68 38.28
N CYS A 19 41.04 38.95 37.90
CA CYS A 19 39.75 39.52 37.55
C CYS A 19 38.88 39.52 38.81
N PHE A 20 38.25 40.65 39.12
CA PHE A 20 37.54 40.98 40.36
C PHE A 20 36.34 40.08 40.76
N GLN A 21 36.14 38.93 40.11
CA GLN A 21 35.10 37.93 40.42
C GLN A 21 35.64 36.50 40.23
N TRP A 22 36.61 36.10 41.06
CA TRP A 22 37.05 34.70 41.08
C TRP A 22 35.96 33.84 41.73
N SER A 23 35.07 33.31 40.90
CA SER A 23 34.05 32.32 41.27
C SER A 23 34.52 30.94 40.82
N PRO A 24 34.81 30.00 41.75
CA PRO A 24 35.15 28.63 41.41
C PRO A 24 34.11 27.98 40.49
N GLY A 25 32.82 28.31 40.67
CA GLY A 25 31.75 27.83 39.81
C GLY A 25 31.89 28.32 38.37
N LEU A 26 32.19 29.61 38.17
CA LEU A 26 32.35 30.20 36.83
C LEU A 26 33.55 29.58 36.09
N LEU A 27 34.67 29.38 36.79
CA LEU A 27 35.87 28.77 36.22
C LEU A 27 35.61 27.33 35.78
N TRP A 28 34.97 26.51 36.63
CA TRP A 28 34.61 25.13 36.28
C TRP A 28 33.59 25.06 35.13
N THR A 29 32.67 26.03 35.01
CA THR A 29 31.78 26.11 33.84
C THR A 29 32.54 26.45 32.55
N MET A 30 33.56 27.31 32.58
CA MET A 30 34.37 27.59 31.40
C MET A 30 35.22 26.38 31.00
N VAL A 31 35.88 25.74 31.97
CA VAL A 31 36.67 24.51 31.73
C VAL A 31 35.80 23.40 31.14
N SER A 32 34.62 23.16 31.71
CA SER A 32 33.72 22.11 31.22
C SER A 32 33.18 22.42 29.82
N ALA A 33 32.85 23.69 29.55
CA ALA A 33 32.42 24.12 28.22
C ALA A 33 33.51 23.93 27.16
N ASP A 34 34.74 24.41 27.41
CA ASP A 34 35.84 24.29 26.45
C ASP A 34 36.28 22.84 26.24
N VAL A 35 36.29 22.01 27.29
CA VAL A 35 36.54 20.56 27.15
C VAL A 35 35.44 19.89 26.32
N ALA A 36 34.17 20.21 26.56
CA ALA A 36 33.06 19.65 25.79
C ALA A 36 33.12 20.05 24.31
N ILE A 37 33.44 21.32 24.02
CA ILE A 37 33.62 21.82 22.65
C ILE A 37 34.81 21.14 21.97
N ALA A 38 35.94 21.00 22.66
CA ALA A 38 37.12 20.30 22.12
C ALA A 38 36.81 18.84 21.78
N LEU A 39 36.12 18.11 22.67
CA LEU A 39 35.71 16.72 22.42
C LEU A 39 34.76 16.60 21.22
N ALA A 40 33.78 17.51 21.10
CA ALA A 40 32.91 17.56 19.94
C ALA A 40 33.72 17.78 18.65
N TYR A 41 34.66 18.72 18.66
CA TYR A 41 35.48 19.07 17.50
C TYR A 41 36.50 17.98 17.13
N PHE A 42 36.93 17.12 18.04
CA PHE A 42 37.73 15.94 17.67
C PHE A 42 36.89 14.77 17.16
N SER A 43 35.63 14.65 17.59
CA SER A 43 34.74 13.56 17.17
C SER A 43 34.23 13.74 15.73
N ILE A 44 33.90 14.96 15.30
CA ILE A 44 33.32 15.26 13.99
C ILE A 44 34.27 14.84 12.83
N PRO A 45 35.58 15.17 12.83
CA PRO A 45 36.54 14.70 11.84
C PRO A 45 36.63 13.17 11.74
N LEU A 46 36.54 12.47 12.88
CA LEU A 46 36.61 11.00 12.92
C LEU A 46 35.41 10.37 12.21
N VAL A 47 34.22 10.95 12.40
CA VAL A 47 32.98 10.54 11.73
C VAL A 47 33.06 10.80 10.22
N ILE A 48 33.51 11.99 9.82
CA ILE A 48 33.70 12.36 8.40
C ILE A 48 34.70 11.41 7.72
N ALA A 49 35.83 11.11 8.38
CA ALA A 49 36.84 10.18 7.85
C ALA A 49 36.32 8.74 7.73
N ARG A 50 35.50 8.28 8.68
CA ARG A 50 34.87 6.95 8.62
C ARG A 50 33.84 6.87 7.49
N TYR A 51 33.02 7.91 7.31
CA TYR A 51 32.04 7.98 6.23
C TYR A 51 32.71 8.00 4.84
N ALA A 52 33.76 8.79 4.66
CA ALA A 52 34.52 8.87 3.42
C ALA A 52 35.16 7.52 3.04
N ARG A 53 35.68 6.76 4.00
CA ARG A 53 36.23 5.41 3.76
C ARG A 53 35.17 4.38 3.32
N GLN A 54 33.93 4.52 3.76
CA GLN A 54 32.84 3.57 3.46
C GLN A 54 32.17 3.84 2.10
N ARG A 55 32.37 5.01 1.50
CA ARG A 55 31.72 5.43 0.25
C ARG A 55 32.74 6.00 -0.75
N PRO A 56 33.66 5.18 -1.31
CA PRO A 56 34.71 5.63 -2.23
C PRO A 56 34.20 6.19 -3.57
N GLN A 57 32.92 6.00 -3.89
CA GLN A 57 32.29 6.49 -5.12
C GLN A 57 31.91 7.97 -5.07
N VAL A 58 31.86 8.59 -3.87
CA VAL A 58 31.61 10.03 -3.71
C VAL A 58 32.96 10.73 -3.57
N ASN A 59 33.45 11.31 -4.66
CA ASN A 59 34.80 11.89 -4.73
C ASN A 59 34.90 13.27 -4.03
N LEU A 60 34.60 13.33 -2.73
CA LEU A 60 34.77 14.52 -1.86
C LEU A 60 36.17 14.61 -1.23
N GLY A 61 37.09 13.71 -1.61
CA GLY A 61 38.28 13.34 -0.83
C GLY A 61 39.14 14.51 -0.34
N SER A 62 39.47 15.47 -1.20
CA SER A 62 40.33 16.60 -0.83
C SER A 62 39.61 17.62 0.06
N LEU A 63 38.33 17.87 -0.20
CA LEU A 63 37.53 18.86 0.52
C LEU A 63 37.17 18.37 1.93
N ALA A 64 36.72 17.12 2.05
CA ALA A 64 36.40 16.50 3.33
C ALA A 64 37.63 16.43 4.26
N THR A 65 38.81 16.18 3.69
CA THR A 65 40.07 16.14 4.45
C THR A 65 40.47 17.53 4.97
N LEU A 66 40.32 18.58 4.14
CA LEU A 66 40.61 19.96 4.56
C LEU A 66 39.67 20.43 5.68
N PHE A 67 38.36 20.14 5.56
CA PHE A 67 37.40 20.44 6.62
C PHE A 67 37.69 19.68 7.91
N ALA A 68 38.09 18.40 7.82
CA ALA A 68 38.47 17.60 8.98
C ALA A 68 39.70 18.19 9.72
N VAL A 69 40.73 18.62 8.97
CA VAL A 69 41.93 19.25 9.54
C VAL A 69 41.59 20.59 10.19
N PHE A 70 40.73 21.40 9.57
CA PHE A 70 40.29 22.68 10.10
C PHE A 70 39.53 22.52 11.43
N ILE A 71 38.52 21.64 11.47
CA ILE A 71 37.71 21.41 12.69
C ILE A 71 38.59 20.85 13.82
N PHE A 72 39.57 19.99 13.49
CA PHE A 72 40.52 19.46 14.46
C PHE A 72 41.43 20.58 15.04
N ALA A 73 41.92 21.50 14.21
CA ALA A 73 42.72 22.64 14.67
C ALA A 73 41.93 23.56 15.63
N CYS A 74 40.64 23.81 15.36
CA CYS A 74 39.75 24.51 16.28
C CYS A 74 39.58 23.77 17.63
N GLY A 75 39.55 22.44 17.62
CA GLY A 75 39.47 21.66 18.87
C GLY A 75 40.72 21.86 19.76
N ILE A 76 41.90 21.99 19.14
CA ILE A 76 43.15 22.26 19.84
C ILE A 76 43.11 23.63 20.53
N THR A 77 42.52 24.66 19.92
CA THR A 77 42.47 25.99 20.55
C THR A 77 41.67 26.00 21.85
N HIS A 78 40.58 25.22 21.95
CA HIS A 78 39.81 25.09 23.20
C HIS A 78 40.59 24.32 24.27
N LEU A 79 41.36 23.28 23.91
CA LEU A 79 42.25 22.61 24.86
C LEU A 79 43.36 23.53 25.36
N LEU A 80 43.90 24.39 24.48
CA LEU A 80 44.90 25.39 24.87
C LEU A 80 44.29 26.46 25.78
N ASP A 81 43.04 26.88 25.55
CA ASP A 81 42.34 27.82 26.43
C ASP A 81 42.18 27.22 27.85
N VAL A 82 41.81 25.93 27.94
CA VAL A 82 41.80 25.16 29.21
C VAL A 82 43.21 25.11 29.82
N TRP A 83 44.23 24.72 29.05
CA TRP A 83 45.62 24.66 29.52
C TRP A 83 46.11 25.99 30.08
N THR A 84 45.79 27.11 29.41
CA THR A 84 46.24 28.45 29.81
C THR A 84 45.73 28.91 31.15
N ILE A 85 44.62 28.34 31.65
CA ILE A 85 44.13 28.57 33.01
C ILE A 85 45.18 28.13 34.02
N TRP A 86 45.80 26.96 33.83
CA TRP A 86 46.81 26.44 34.76
C TRP A 86 48.24 26.75 34.33
N ARG A 87 48.54 27.02 33.07
CA ARG A 87 49.90 27.25 32.55
C ARG A 87 49.85 28.37 31.52
N PRO A 88 50.25 29.61 31.86
CA PRO A 88 50.03 30.79 31.01
C PRO A 88 50.99 30.86 29.80
N ASP A 89 51.00 29.81 28.99
CA ASP A 89 51.82 29.65 27.79
C ASP A 89 51.13 30.34 26.59
N TYR A 90 51.01 31.67 26.65
CA TYR A 90 50.32 32.47 25.64
C TYR A 90 50.94 32.37 24.24
N GLU A 91 52.24 32.05 24.14
CA GLU A 91 52.91 31.79 22.86
C GLU A 91 52.33 30.56 22.16
N LEU A 92 52.09 29.48 22.91
CA LEU A 92 51.52 28.23 22.38
C LEU A 92 50.06 28.42 21.98
N GLN A 93 49.28 29.14 22.79
CA GLN A 93 47.90 29.50 22.48
C GLN A 93 47.80 30.36 21.22
N THR A 94 48.70 31.34 21.07
CA THR A 94 48.76 32.20 19.88
C THR A 94 49.15 31.41 18.63
N ALA A 95 50.12 30.49 18.74
CA ALA A 95 50.49 29.60 17.64
C ALA A 95 49.30 28.73 17.18
N GLY A 96 48.52 28.18 18.13
CA GLY A 96 47.30 27.42 17.82
C GLY A 96 46.26 28.25 17.08
N LYS A 97 46.04 29.51 17.51
CA LYS A 97 45.11 30.44 16.84
C LYS A 97 45.56 30.81 15.43
N VAL A 98 46.87 31.02 15.21
CA VAL A 98 47.43 31.30 13.87
C VAL A 98 47.27 30.10 12.94
N ILE A 99 47.58 28.88 13.39
CA ILE A 99 47.42 27.66 12.60
C ILE A 99 45.96 27.48 12.18
N THR A 100 45.03 27.70 13.12
CA THR A 100 43.59 27.60 12.86
C THR A 100 43.13 28.64 11.84
N ALA A 101 43.59 29.89 11.95
CA ALA A 101 43.26 30.96 11.00
C ALA A 101 43.76 30.63 9.57
N VAL A 102 44.98 30.11 9.44
CA VAL A 102 45.54 29.68 8.14
C VAL A 102 44.73 28.54 7.54
N ALA A 103 44.35 27.54 8.35
CA ALA A 103 43.51 26.43 7.91
C ALA A 103 42.11 26.90 7.46
N SER A 104 41.50 27.87 8.14
CA SER A 104 40.22 28.48 7.76
C SER A 104 40.28 29.11 6.37
N VAL A 105 41.30 29.94 6.13
CA VAL A 105 41.45 30.69 4.87
C VAL A 105 41.69 29.74 3.70
N MET A 106 42.53 28.73 3.90
CA MET A 106 42.79 27.68 2.90
C MET A 106 41.51 26.89 2.57
N THR A 107 40.73 26.51 3.58
CA THR A 107 39.49 25.75 3.39
C THR A 107 38.44 26.56 2.63
N ALA A 108 38.28 27.85 2.97
CA ALA A 108 37.38 28.76 2.27
C ALA A 108 37.77 28.95 0.79
N ALA A 109 39.07 29.12 0.50
CA ALA A 109 39.57 29.30 -0.86
C ALA A 109 39.31 28.06 -1.75
N VAL A 110 39.54 26.86 -1.21
CA VAL A 110 39.32 25.60 -1.95
C VAL A 110 37.82 25.33 -2.14
N ALA A 111 36.99 25.57 -1.13
CA ALA A 111 35.55 25.38 -1.22
C ALA A 111 34.93 26.29 -2.31
N TRP A 112 35.33 27.55 -2.37
CA TRP A 112 34.85 28.50 -3.37
C TRP A 112 35.26 28.10 -4.80
N ARG A 113 36.48 27.55 -4.96
CA ARG A 113 36.98 27.07 -6.26
C ARG A 113 36.23 25.84 -6.77
N LEU A 114 35.73 24.97 -5.88
CA LEU A 114 35.03 23.72 -6.24
C LEU A 114 33.51 23.90 -6.44
N MET A 115 32.94 25.01 -5.95
CA MET A 115 31.50 25.31 -6.08
C MET A 115 30.95 25.23 -7.52
N PRO A 116 31.63 25.75 -8.56
CA PRO A 116 31.13 25.69 -9.93
C PRO A 116 31.04 24.25 -10.47
N GLN A 117 31.95 23.37 -10.03
CA GLN A 117 31.98 21.97 -10.47
C GLN A 117 30.89 21.13 -9.81
N LEU A 118 30.58 21.40 -8.53
CA LEU A 118 29.49 20.75 -7.80
C LEU A 118 28.11 21.11 -8.37
N LEU A 119 27.93 22.34 -8.84
CA LEU A 119 26.69 22.80 -9.48
C LEU A 119 26.49 22.27 -10.90
N ALA A 120 27.53 21.75 -11.55
CA ALA A 120 27.46 21.18 -12.90
C ALA A 120 27.07 19.70 -12.93
N VAL A 121 26.94 19.04 -11.77
CA VAL A 121 26.50 17.65 -11.69
C VAL A 121 24.98 17.61 -11.89
N PRO A 122 24.47 16.86 -12.88
CA PRO A 122 23.04 16.80 -13.17
C PRO A 122 22.25 16.23 -11.98
N SER A 123 21.04 16.74 -11.80
CA SER A 123 20.15 16.32 -10.72
C SER A 123 19.71 14.86 -10.89
N VAL A 124 19.37 14.20 -9.78
CA VAL A 124 18.87 12.81 -9.79
C VAL A 124 17.63 12.65 -10.69
N GLN A 125 16.85 13.72 -10.87
CA GLN A 125 15.68 13.76 -11.75
C GLN A 125 16.09 13.69 -13.24
N GLU A 126 17.07 14.49 -13.65
CA GLU A 126 17.57 14.54 -15.04
C GLU A 126 18.24 13.22 -15.43
N MET A 127 18.94 12.57 -14.50
CA MET A 127 19.57 11.27 -14.72
C MET A 127 18.54 10.14 -14.92
N ARG A 128 17.36 10.24 -14.29
CA ARG A 128 16.27 9.27 -14.48
C ARG A 128 15.58 9.43 -15.82
N VAL A 129 15.28 10.66 -16.23
CA VAL A 129 14.68 10.97 -17.53
C VAL A 129 15.58 10.51 -18.68
N ALA A 130 16.89 10.72 -18.56
CA ALA A 130 17.85 10.25 -19.57
C ALA A 130 17.89 8.71 -19.69
N ASN A 131 17.78 7.98 -18.58
CA ASN A 131 17.77 6.50 -18.60
C ASN A 131 16.46 5.91 -19.16
N GLU A 132 15.32 6.54 -18.90
CA GLU A 132 14.03 6.12 -19.46
C GLU A 132 13.97 6.35 -20.98
N ALA A 133 14.48 7.49 -21.45
CA ALA A 133 14.59 7.77 -22.88
C ALA A 133 15.49 6.77 -23.61
N LEU A 134 16.59 6.34 -22.98
CA LEU A 134 17.49 5.35 -23.57
C LEU A 134 16.84 3.96 -23.70
N ARG A 135 16.04 3.55 -22.71
CA ARG A 135 15.35 2.25 -22.73
C ARG A 135 14.29 2.17 -23.83
N HIS A 136 13.51 3.23 -23.99
CA HIS A 136 12.49 3.28 -25.05
C HIS A 136 13.07 3.21 -26.47
N GLU A 137 14.25 3.78 -26.71
CA GLU A 137 14.89 3.70 -28.03
C GLU A 137 15.47 2.30 -28.32
N VAL A 138 15.93 1.58 -27.29
CA VAL A 138 16.44 0.20 -27.44
C VAL A 138 15.32 -0.78 -27.77
N ASP A 139 14.18 -0.69 -27.07
CA ASP A 139 13.04 -1.60 -27.31
C ASP A 139 12.43 -1.42 -28.70
N ARG A 140 12.39 -0.17 -29.21
CA ARG A 140 11.91 0.14 -30.56
C ARG A 140 12.78 -0.45 -31.66
N ARG A 141 14.11 -0.53 -31.44
CA ARG A 141 15.04 -1.13 -32.42
C ARG A 141 14.87 -2.65 -32.50
N HIS A 142 14.80 -3.34 -31.36
CA HIS A 142 14.67 -4.79 -31.35
C HIS A 142 13.37 -5.27 -32.01
N SER A 143 12.23 -4.60 -31.76
CA SER A 143 10.96 -4.98 -32.38
C SER A 143 10.92 -4.79 -33.90
N ALA A 144 11.71 -3.88 -34.46
CA ALA A 144 11.78 -3.68 -35.91
C ALA A 144 12.70 -4.70 -36.59
N GLU A 145 13.75 -5.18 -35.89
CA GLU A 145 14.67 -6.20 -36.40
C GLU A 145 14.01 -7.59 -36.47
N ASP A 146 13.22 -7.96 -35.45
CA ASP A 146 12.53 -9.25 -35.41
C ASP A 146 11.49 -9.40 -36.53
N HIS A 147 10.73 -8.34 -36.82
CA HIS A 147 9.68 -8.36 -37.85
C HIS A 147 10.24 -8.51 -39.28
N LEU A 148 11.47 -8.03 -39.51
CA LEU A 148 12.17 -8.10 -40.79
C LEU A 148 12.72 -9.52 -41.04
N LEU A 149 13.27 -10.16 -40.01
CA LEU A 149 13.77 -11.54 -40.04
C LEU A 149 12.66 -12.56 -40.34
N GLU A 150 11.47 -12.37 -39.75
CA GLU A 150 10.33 -13.27 -39.94
C GLU A 150 9.80 -13.26 -41.39
N THR A 151 9.75 -12.07 -42.00
CA THR A 151 9.27 -11.91 -43.38
C THR A 151 10.26 -12.51 -44.40
N GLU A 152 11.57 -12.36 -44.17
CA GLU A 152 12.59 -12.93 -45.06
C GLU A 152 12.64 -14.47 -45.00
N GLN A 153 12.49 -15.06 -43.82
CA GLN A 153 12.50 -16.52 -43.64
C GLN A 153 11.26 -17.19 -44.27
N SER A 154 10.08 -16.56 -44.16
CA SER A 154 8.84 -17.09 -44.73
C SER A 154 8.87 -17.15 -46.27
N LEU A 155 9.44 -16.11 -46.91
CA LEU A 155 9.57 -16.07 -48.37
C LEU A 155 10.62 -17.08 -48.89
N ALA A 156 11.70 -17.31 -48.14
CA ALA A 156 12.74 -18.28 -48.50
C ALA A 156 12.24 -19.74 -48.40
N ALA A 157 11.45 -20.05 -47.37
CA ALA A 157 10.88 -21.39 -47.18
C ALA A 157 9.91 -21.77 -48.32
N THR A 158 8.99 -20.87 -48.68
CA THR A 158 7.95 -21.13 -49.70
C THR A 158 8.54 -21.46 -51.07
N LEU A 159 9.58 -20.75 -51.50
CA LEU A 159 10.24 -20.99 -52.80
C LEU A 159 11.03 -22.30 -52.84
N SER A 160 11.53 -22.78 -51.69
CA SER A 160 12.26 -24.05 -51.59
C SER A 160 11.32 -25.26 -51.64
N THR A 161 10.12 -25.15 -51.05
CA THR A 161 9.16 -26.28 -50.96
C THR A 161 8.63 -26.74 -52.33
N ILE A 162 8.53 -25.84 -53.30
CA ILE A 162 8.08 -26.16 -54.67
C ILE A 162 9.22 -26.57 -55.61
N ASP A 163 10.43 -26.76 -55.06
CA ASP A 163 11.68 -27.10 -55.76
C ASP A 163 11.93 -26.22 -57.00
N ALA A 164 11.64 -24.92 -56.87
CA ALA A 164 11.77 -23.94 -57.93
C ALA A 164 12.97 -23.02 -57.68
N GLY A 165 13.83 -22.89 -58.68
CA GLY A 165 14.89 -21.89 -58.72
C GLY A 165 14.30 -20.48 -58.84
N PHE A 166 14.84 -19.51 -58.10
CA PHE A 166 14.39 -18.11 -58.08
C PHE A 166 15.57 -17.13 -58.17
N ILE A 167 15.48 -16.12 -59.04
CA ILE A 167 16.50 -15.06 -59.23
C ILE A 167 15.82 -13.69 -59.35
N THR A 168 16.35 -12.64 -58.71
CA THR A 168 15.91 -11.23 -58.90
C THR A 168 17.05 -10.29 -59.28
N THR A 169 16.74 -9.15 -59.90
CA THR A 169 17.74 -8.13 -60.32
C THR A 169 17.44 -6.70 -59.84
N ASP A 170 18.38 -5.78 -60.08
CA ASP A 170 18.19 -4.32 -60.01
C ASP A 170 17.76 -3.73 -61.38
N GLY A 171 17.67 -2.39 -61.43
CA GLY A 171 17.27 -1.59 -62.60
C GLY A 171 18.21 -1.68 -63.80
N ASP A 172 19.46 -2.10 -63.57
CA ASP A 172 20.47 -2.32 -64.62
C ASP A 172 20.58 -3.80 -65.02
N GLY A 173 19.72 -4.66 -64.45
CA GLY A 173 19.65 -6.08 -64.78
C GLY A 173 20.70 -6.95 -64.09
N ARG A 174 21.31 -6.46 -63.00
CA ARG A 174 22.30 -7.21 -62.21
C ARG A 174 21.62 -7.98 -61.10
N VAL A 175 22.05 -9.22 -60.87
CA VAL A 175 21.44 -10.12 -59.88
C VAL A 175 21.56 -9.53 -58.48
N THR A 176 20.43 -9.33 -57.83
CA THR A 176 20.30 -8.85 -56.45
C THR A 176 19.95 -9.97 -55.50
N ARG A 177 19.39 -11.08 -55.99
CA ARG A 177 19.09 -12.28 -55.19
C ARG A 177 19.04 -13.53 -56.04
N ILE A 178 19.45 -14.66 -55.48
CA ILE A 178 19.32 -16.00 -56.05
C ILE A 178 19.13 -17.01 -54.92
N ASN A 179 18.20 -17.95 -55.07
CA ASN A 179 17.95 -18.99 -54.07
C ASN A 179 18.76 -20.27 -54.35
N THR A 180 18.86 -21.15 -53.36
CA THR A 180 19.70 -22.36 -53.43
C THR A 180 19.29 -23.33 -54.52
N VAL A 181 18.00 -23.40 -54.86
CA VAL A 181 17.52 -24.24 -55.98
C VAL A 181 17.99 -23.67 -57.33
N ALA A 182 17.96 -22.35 -57.51
CA ALA A 182 18.52 -21.70 -58.69
C ALA A 182 20.04 -21.86 -58.74
N GLU A 183 20.76 -21.71 -57.61
CA GLU A 183 22.21 -21.99 -57.57
C GLU A 183 22.52 -23.42 -58.03
N ARG A 184 21.73 -24.39 -57.56
CA ARG A 184 21.90 -25.80 -57.91
C ARG A 184 21.67 -26.01 -59.40
N ILE A 185 20.60 -25.43 -59.97
CA ILE A 185 20.20 -25.66 -61.36
C ILE A 185 21.06 -24.87 -62.36
N THR A 186 21.39 -23.61 -62.07
CA THR A 186 22.23 -22.78 -62.96
C THR A 186 23.72 -22.95 -62.71
N GLY A 187 24.12 -23.54 -61.58
CA GLY A 187 25.54 -23.72 -61.20
C GLY A 187 26.24 -22.44 -60.75
N TRP A 188 25.51 -21.34 -60.54
CA TRP A 188 26.05 -20.08 -60.06
C TRP A 188 25.79 -19.91 -58.56
N PRO A 189 26.83 -19.91 -57.70
CA PRO A 189 26.65 -19.63 -56.28
C PRO A 189 26.32 -18.15 -56.03
N ALA A 190 25.48 -17.86 -55.04
CA ALA A 190 24.94 -16.53 -54.76
C ALA A 190 26.04 -15.48 -54.61
N ARG A 191 27.08 -15.79 -53.84
CA ARG A 191 28.21 -14.88 -53.61
C ARG A 191 28.93 -14.42 -54.88
N GLU A 192 28.86 -15.21 -55.95
CA GLU A 192 29.49 -14.88 -57.25
C GLU A 192 28.49 -14.36 -58.28
N ALA A 193 27.22 -14.73 -58.13
CA ALA A 193 26.13 -14.26 -58.97
C ALA A 193 25.72 -12.83 -58.64
N LEU A 194 25.73 -12.45 -57.35
CA LEU A 194 25.32 -11.12 -56.90
C LEU A 194 26.14 -10.01 -57.57
N GLY A 195 25.45 -9.01 -58.13
CA GLY A 195 26.04 -7.90 -58.88
C GLY A 195 26.43 -8.23 -60.33
N ARG A 196 26.35 -9.50 -60.76
CA ARG A 196 26.59 -9.88 -62.17
C ARG A 196 25.34 -9.69 -63.03
N PRO A 197 25.49 -9.43 -64.34
CA PRO A 197 24.35 -9.41 -65.26
C PRO A 197 23.59 -10.74 -65.24
N VAL A 198 22.26 -10.70 -65.14
CA VAL A 198 21.43 -11.91 -65.01
C VAL A 198 21.55 -12.87 -66.19
N TRP A 199 21.83 -12.37 -67.40
CA TRP A 199 22.03 -13.18 -68.60
C TRP A 199 23.34 -13.99 -68.60
N GLU A 200 24.28 -13.64 -67.72
CA GLU A 200 25.48 -14.45 -67.47
C GLU A 200 25.15 -15.62 -66.54
N VAL A 201 24.31 -15.35 -65.53
CA VAL A 201 23.94 -16.26 -64.44
C VAL A 201 22.87 -17.27 -64.88
N PHE A 202 21.88 -16.83 -65.64
CA PHE A 202 20.79 -17.68 -66.14
C PHE A 202 20.88 -17.82 -67.66
N GLN A 203 21.54 -18.90 -68.11
CA GLN A 203 21.69 -19.23 -69.51
C GLN A 203 20.75 -20.38 -69.91
N ARG A 204 20.26 -20.29 -71.14
CA ARG A 204 19.45 -21.34 -71.75
C ARG A 204 19.97 -21.66 -73.14
N GLU A 205 19.77 -22.90 -73.54
CA GLU A 205 20.16 -23.37 -74.85
C GLU A 205 19.44 -22.56 -75.95
N GLY A 206 20.19 -22.15 -76.98
CA GLY A 206 19.66 -21.32 -78.08
C GLY A 206 19.33 -19.87 -77.72
N MET A 207 20.00 -19.26 -76.73
CA MET A 207 19.84 -17.83 -76.42
C MET A 207 20.56 -16.95 -77.47
N PRO A 208 19.84 -16.02 -78.16
CA PRO A 208 20.43 -15.08 -79.12
C PRO A 208 21.57 -14.24 -78.52
N ALA A 209 22.64 -14.02 -79.29
CA ALA A 209 23.85 -13.33 -78.82
C ALA A 209 23.63 -11.84 -78.51
N ASP A 210 22.69 -11.19 -79.22
CA ASP A 210 22.30 -9.79 -79.02
C ASP A 210 21.60 -9.57 -77.68
N LEU A 211 20.88 -10.56 -77.15
CA LEU A 211 20.21 -10.45 -75.85
C LEU A 211 21.19 -10.39 -74.67
N LYS A 212 22.43 -10.86 -74.83
CA LYS A 212 23.43 -10.87 -73.74
C LYS A 212 23.95 -9.48 -73.39
N THR A 213 23.82 -8.50 -74.28
CA THR A 213 24.30 -7.12 -74.08
C THR A 213 23.19 -6.10 -73.80
N ARG A 214 21.92 -6.53 -73.86
CA ARG A 214 20.75 -5.67 -73.63
C ARG A 214 20.30 -5.72 -72.18
N ASN A 215 19.76 -4.61 -71.67
CA ASN A 215 19.19 -4.57 -70.32
C ASN A 215 17.97 -5.53 -70.27
N PRO A 216 17.94 -6.50 -69.33
CA PRO A 216 16.83 -7.43 -69.15
C PRO A 216 15.45 -6.79 -69.03
N ILE A 217 15.37 -5.60 -68.42
CA ILE A 217 14.11 -4.87 -68.24
C ILE A 217 13.55 -4.40 -69.57
N ASP A 218 14.39 -3.87 -70.45
CA ASP A 218 13.97 -3.43 -71.79
C ASP A 218 13.57 -4.63 -72.66
N VAL A 219 14.25 -5.76 -72.52
CA VAL A 219 13.91 -7.03 -73.20
C VAL A 219 12.55 -7.56 -72.76
N LEU A 220 12.18 -7.42 -71.49
CA LEU A 220 10.87 -7.79 -70.98
C LEU A 220 9.79 -6.76 -71.37
N ARG A 221 10.08 -5.44 -71.31
CA ARG A 221 9.15 -4.37 -71.70
C ARG A 221 8.79 -4.38 -73.19
N GLU A 222 9.73 -4.66 -74.07
CA GLU A 222 9.46 -4.79 -75.52
C GLU A 222 8.64 -6.03 -75.87
N ARG A 223 8.64 -7.03 -74.98
CA ARG A 223 7.89 -8.28 -75.15
C ARG A 223 6.54 -8.26 -74.42
N ASP A 224 6.24 -7.21 -73.65
CA ASP A 224 5.03 -7.06 -72.81
C ASP A 224 3.73 -6.83 -73.62
N GLY A 225 3.77 -7.04 -74.95
CA GLY A 225 2.58 -7.14 -75.80
C GLY A 225 1.96 -8.54 -75.86
N GLU A 226 2.67 -9.59 -75.46
CA GLU A 226 2.18 -10.98 -75.38
C GLU A 226 2.43 -11.55 -73.97
N GLY A 227 1.37 -11.67 -73.17
CA GLY A 227 1.45 -12.00 -71.74
C GLY A 227 2.21 -13.29 -71.38
N ALA A 228 2.84 -13.28 -70.19
CA ALA A 228 3.47 -14.36 -69.42
C ALA A 228 3.74 -15.70 -70.15
N PHE A 229 4.96 -15.83 -70.69
CA PHE A 229 5.42 -16.99 -71.46
C PHE A 229 6.01 -18.08 -70.55
N ARG A 230 5.30 -19.19 -70.32
CA ARG A 230 5.82 -20.40 -69.66
C ARG A 230 6.41 -21.33 -70.73
N ARG A 231 7.71 -21.64 -70.67
CA ARG A 231 8.38 -22.52 -71.66
C ARG A 231 9.17 -23.62 -70.99
N GLN A 232 9.08 -24.84 -71.52
CA GLN A 232 10.11 -25.84 -71.32
C GLN A 232 11.36 -25.41 -72.09
N ALA A 233 12.47 -25.34 -71.39
CA ALA A 233 13.76 -24.92 -71.90
C ALA A 233 14.83 -25.83 -71.31
N VAL A 234 16.01 -25.82 -71.91
CA VAL A 234 17.16 -26.48 -71.31
C VAL A 234 18.03 -25.40 -70.70
N CYS A 235 18.13 -25.39 -69.37
CA CYS A 235 19.07 -24.53 -68.68
C CYS A 235 20.47 -25.03 -68.99
N VAL A 236 21.34 -24.11 -69.39
CA VAL A 236 22.77 -24.36 -69.51
C VAL A 236 23.37 -23.88 -68.22
N ALA A 237 23.69 -24.82 -67.33
CA ALA A 237 24.37 -24.49 -66.10
C ALA A 237 25.78 -23.93 -66.40
N ARG A 238 26.39 -23.25 -65.43
CA ARG A 238 27.72 -22.63 -65.54
C ARG A 238 28.81 -23.62 -65.96
N ASP A 239 28.65 -24.88 -65.59
CA ASP A 239 29.55 -25.99 -65.95
C ASP A 239 29.28 -26.57 -67.34
N GLY A 240 28.27 -26.07 -68.05
CA GLY A 240 27.83 -26.54 -69.37
C GLY A 240 26.78 -27.66 -69.33
N SER A 241 26.38 -28.16 -68.15
CA SER A 241 25.38 -29.21 -68.05
C SER A 241 24.00 -28.74 -68.50
N LEU A 242 23.36 -29.57 -69.34
CA LEU A 242 22.05 -29.32 -69.90
C LEU A 242 20.99 -29.93 -68.99
N ARG A 243 20.10 -29.09 -68.45
CA ARG A 243 19.03 -29.51 -67.53
C ARG A 243 17.68 -29.17 -68.12
N PRO A 244 16.81 -30.15 -68.39
CA PRO A 244 15.48 -29.87 -68.88
C PRO A 244 14.67 -29.20 -67.77
N ILE A 245 14.34 -27.92 -67.98
CA ILE A 245 13.61 -27.10 -67.02
C ILE A 245 12.34 -26.51 -67.60
N GLU A 246 11.43 -26.08 -66.74
CA GLU A 246 10.32 -25.18 -67.08
C GLU A 246 10.56 -23.81 -66.42
N VAL A 247 10.48 -22.69 -67.17
CA VAL A 247 10.86 -21.33 -66.68
C VAL A 247 9.80 -20.24 -66.94
N GLN A 248 9.72 -19.24 -66.05
CA GLN A 248 8.91 -18.01 -66.12
C GLN A 248 9.69 -16.77 -65.60
N ALA A 249 9.44 -15.56 -66.12
CA ALA A 249 10.07 -14.30 -65.66
C ALA A 249 9.14 -13.07 -65.75
N ASP A 250 9.17 -12.17 -64.76
CA ASP A 250 8.29 -10.98 -64.61
C ASP A 250 9.03 -9.71 -64.07
N LEU A 251 8.46 -8.51 -64.25
CA LEU A 251 9.01 -7.22 -63.78
C LEU A 251 8.67 -6.93 -62.30
N THR A 252 9.63 -6.36 -61.55
CA THR A 252 9.45 -5.94 -60.14
C THR A 252 9.44 -4.41 -60.03
N HIS A 253 8.70 -3.85 -59.06
CA HIS A 253 8.46 -2.41 -58.91
C HIS A 253 8.77 -1.91 -57.48
N HIS A 254 9.13 -0.63 -57.35
CA HIS A 254 9.17 0.13 -56.10
C HIS A 254 7.74 0.51 -55.66
N ALA A 255 7.56 0.88 -54.39
CA ALA A 255 6.27 1.26 -53.82
C ALA A 255 5.65 2.52 -54.48
N ASP A 256 6.46 3.33 -55.16
CA ASP A 256 6.04 4.51 -55.94
C ASP A 256 5.71 4.20 -57.41
N GLY A 257 5.70 2.92 -57.81
CA GLY A 257 5.35 2.46 -59.16
C GLY A 257 6.51 2.46 -60.16
N ARG A 258 7.73 2.86 -59.77
CA ARG A 258 8.90 2.79 -60.66
C ARG A 258 9.43 1.36 -60.75
N VAL A 259 9.86 0.92 -61.93
CA VAL A 259 10.44 -0.43 -62.11
C VAL A 259 11.75 -0.55 -61.32
N ARG A 260 11.86 -1.62 -60.53
CA ARG A 260 13.01 -1.97 -59.67
C ARG A 260 13.97 -2.97 -60.31
N GLY A 261 13.48 -3.91 -61.12
CA GLY A 261 14.27 -5.00 -61.70
C GLY A 261 13.40 -6.14 -62.26
N ILE A 262 13.93 -7.35 -62.46
CA ILE A 262 13.21 -8.55 -62.92
C ILE A 262 13.25 -9.69 -61.90
N ALA A 263 12.31 -10.64 -61.97
CA ALA A 263 12.28 -11.89 -61.19
C ALA A 263 12.07 -13.12 -62.10
N ILE A 264 12.81 -14.22 -61.91
CA ILE A 264 12.81 -15.44 -62.74
C ILE A 264 12.58 -16.69 -61.86
N VAL A 265 11.72 -17.63 -62.27
CA VAL A 265 11.37 -18.89 -61.56
C VAL A 265 11.48 -20.14 -62.48
N PHE A 266 12.05 -21.29 -62.04
CA PHE A 266 12.18 -22.53 -62.87
C PHE A 266 12.35 -23.92 -62.17
N ARG A 267 11.97 -25.07 -62.80
CA ARG A 267 11.96 -26.48 -62.21
C ARG A 267 12.35 -27.66 -63.16
N ASP A 268 12.78 -28.85 -62.66
CA ASP A 268 13.31 -30.06 -63.38
C ASP A 268 12.32 -31.30 -63.46
N VAL A 269 12.38 -32.21 -64.47
CA VAL A 269 11.24 -33.14 -64.86
C VAL A 269 11.48 -34.61 -65.40
N GLY A 270 12.53 -35.41 -65.13
CA GLY A 270 12.81 -36.68 -65.90
C GLY A 270 12.73 -38.13 -65.31
N ARG A 271 11.57 -38.82 -65.12
CA ARG A 271 11.50 -40.28 -64.72
C ARG A 271 10.38 -41.13 -65.40
N LEU A 272 10.67 -41.99 -66.39
CA LEU A 272 9.68 -42.88 -67.07
C LEU A 272 10.20 -44.21 -67.71
N THR A 273 11.02 -45.07 -67.07
CA THR A 273 11.48 -46.37 -67.66
C THR A 273 11.43 -47.57 -66.69
N GLU A 274 10.24 -48.17 -66.51
CA GLU A 274 9.92 -49.13 -65.44
C GLU A 274 10.17 -50.64 -65.70
N ALA A 275 10.41 -51.09 -66.94
CA ALA A 275 10.62 -52.54 -67.22
C ALA A 275 12.11 -52.95 -67.23
N GLU A 276 13.01 -52.07 -67.65
CA GLU A 276 14.42 -52.15 -67.22
C GLU A 276 14.52 -52.04 -65.70
N ALA A 277 13.54 -51.39 -65.06
CA ALA A 277 13.55 -51.16 -63.64
C ALA A 277 13.35 -52.43 -62.81
N GLU A 278 12.90 -53.60 -63.29
CA GLU A 278 12.81 -54.79 -62.40
C GLU A 278 14.15 -55.55 -62.28
N VAL A 279 14.88 -55.72 -63.39
CA VAL A 279 16.25 -56.26 -63.37
C VAL A 279 17.23 -55.22 -62.82
N ARG A 280 17.07 -53.96 -63.22
CA ARG A 280 17.72 -52.83 -62.55
C ARG A 280 17.19 -52.67 -61.12
N ARG A 281 16.06 -53.23 -60.68
CA ARG A 281 15.60 -53.24 -59.27
C ARG A 281 16.21 -54.36 -58.47
N LEU A 282 16.45 -55.55 -59.01
CA LEU A 282 17.22 -56.57 -58.27
C LEU A 282 18.71 -56.18 -58.17
N ALA A 283 19.29 -55.68 -59.28
CA ALA A 283 20.61 -55.06 -59.25
C ALA A 283 20.61 -53.79 -58.38
N ALA A 284 19.63 -52.89 -58.51
CA ALA A 284 19.50 -51.73 -57.63
C ALA A 284 19.22 -52.13 -56.19
N VAL A 285 18.55 -53.23 -55.88
CA VAL A 285 18.33 -53.68 -54.49
C VAL A 285 19.68 -54.06 -53.89
N VAL A 286 20.53 -54.79 -54.63
CA VAL A 286 21.91 -55.11 -54.17
C VAL A 286 22.80 -53.84 -54.14
N GLU A 287 22.69 -52.94 -55.12
CA GLU A 287 23.43 -51.67 -55.21
C GLU A 287 22.96 -50.59 -54.23
N SER A 288 21.68 -50.61 -53.85
CA SER A 288 21.03 -49.70 -52.90
C SER A 288 20.98 -50.25 -51.48
N THR A 289 21.38 -51.51 -51.28
CA THR A 289 21.54 -52.05 -49.93
C THR A 289 22.59 -51.21 -49.21
N ALA A 290 22.31 -50.80 -47.97
CA ALA A 290 23.24 -49.99 -47.19
C ALA A 290 24.49 -50.79 -46.75
N ASP A 291 24.37 -52.11 -46.67
CA ASP A 291 25.47 -53.02 -46.38
C ASP A 291 26.33 -53.26 -47.64
N ALA A 292 27.65 -53.27 -47.46
CA ALA A 292 28.60 -53.65 -48.49
C ALA A 292 28.47 -55.16 -48.77
N ILE A 293 28.18 -55.52 -50.03
CA ILE A 293 28.06 -56.90 -50.49
C ILE A 293 29.24 -57.21 -51.39
N ILE A 294 30.00 -58.24 -51.00
CA ILE A 294 31.21 -58.68 -51.69
C ILE A 294 31.04 -60.16 -52.01
N VAL A 295 31.07 -60.53 -53.28
CA VAL A 295 31.06 -61.93 -53.69
C VAL A 295 32.47 -62.34 -54.06
N LYS A 296 32.95 -63.47 -53.54
CA LYS A 296 34.28 -64.00 -53.84
C LYS A 296 34.23 -65.46 -54.25
N SER A 297 35.16 -65.88 -55.09
CA SER A 297 35.41 -67.28 -55.42
C SER A 297 36.13 -68.01 -54.26
N LEU A 298 36.24 -69.34 -54.35
CA LEU A 298 36.88 -70.17 -53.31
C LEU A 298 38.39 -69.91 -53.14
N ASP A 299 39.06 -69.37 -54.16
CA ASP A 299 40.46 -68.90 -54.10
C ASP A 299 40.58 -67.48 -53.50
N GLY A 300 39.48 -66.89 -53.03
CA GLY A 300 39.47 -65.62 -52.31
C GLY A 300 39.47 -64.37 -53.20
N ARG A 301 39.30 -64.51 -54.52
CA ARG A 301 39.21 -63.39 -55.45
C ARG A 301 37.81 -62.81 -55.49
N ILE A 302 37.72 -61.48 -55.48
CA ILE A 302 36.44 -60.76 -55.57
C ILE A 302 35.89 -60.90 -56.98
N THR A 303 34.61 -61.27 -57.09
CA THR A 303 33.88 -61.48 -58.34
C THR A 303 32.75 -60.49 -58.52
N ASN A 304 32.23 -59.93 -57.42
CA ASN A 304 31.23 -58.88 -57.43
C ASN A 304 31.45 -57.92 -56.27
N TRP A 305 31.19 -56.64 -56.52
CA TRP A 305 31.44 -55.52 -55.64
C TRP A 305 30.37 -54.46 -55.83
N ASN A 306 29.46 -54.30 -54.86
CA ASN A 306 28.36 -53.33 -54.97
C ASN A 306 28.79 -51.90 -54.61
N ALA A 307 28.00 -50.89 -54.98
CA ALA A 307 28.30 -49.47 -54.70
C ALA A 307 28.40 -49.16 -53.21
N ALA A 308 27.75 -49.92 -52.33
CA ALA A 308 27.94 -49.78 -50.89
C ALA A 308 29.35 -50.24 -50.46
N ALA A 309 29.92 -51.28 -51.08
CA ALA A 309 31.30 -51.67 -50.89
C ALA A 309 32.28 -50.64 -51.45
N GLU A 310 31.97 -50.00 -52.60
CA GLU A 310 32.77 -48.88 -53.13
C GLU A 310 32.81 -47.69 -52.16
N ARG A 311 31.64 -47.26 -51.66
CA ARG A 311 31.55 -46.16 -50.69
C ARG A 311 32.25 -46.50 -49.37
N MET A 312 32.08 -47.73 -48.90
CA MET A 312 32.64 -48.17 -47.63
C MET A 312 34.17 -48.28 -47.70
N PHE A 313 34.71 -49.01 -48.67
CA PHE A 313 36.15 -49.33 -48.72
C PHE A 313 36.97 -48.46 -49.69
N GLY A 314 36.33 -47.60 -50.50
CA GLY A 314 37.00 -46.63 -51.38
C GLY A 314 37.64 -47.20 -52.65
N TYR A 315 37.49 -48.50 -52.91
CA TYR A 315 37.88 -49.13 -54.17
C TYR A 315 36.70 -49.15 -55.13
N THR A 316 36.90 -48.77 -56.38
CA THR A 316 35.88 -48.98 -57.41
C THR A 316 35.74 -50.46 -57.72
N ALA A 317 34.61 -50.88 -58.28
CA ALA A 317 34.37 -52.25 -58.69
C ALA A 317 35.44 -52.73 -59.70
N ASP A 318 35.86 -51.85 -60.62
CA ASP A 318 36.93 -52.15 -61.57
C ASP A 318 38.30 -52.40 -60.90
N GLU A 319 38.56 -51.74 -59.76
CA GLU A 319 39.78 -51.94 -58.99
C GLU A 319 39.71 -53.17 -58.07
N ALA A 320 38.53 -53.47 -57.54
CA ALA A 320 38.33 -54.52 -56.55
C ALA A 320 38.05 -55.90 -57.19
N VAL A 321 37.29 -55.96 -58.28
CA VAL A 321 36.96 -57.22 -58.95
C VAL A 321 38.21 -57.83 -59.57
N GLY A 322 38.39 -59.14 -59.35
CA GLY A 322 39.59 -59.89 -59.72
C GLY A 322 40.71 -59.85 -58.68
N GLN A 323 40.68 -58.90 -57.74
CA GLN A 323 41.70 -58.80 -56.67
C GLN A 323 41.42 -59.74 -55.49
N PRO A 324 42.46 -60.12 -54.72
CA PRO A 324 42.30 -60.88 -53.49
C PRO A 324 41.61 -60.06 -52.39
N VAL A 325 40.57 -60.61 -51.74
CA VAL A 325 39.82 -59.94 -50.67
C VAL A 325 40.68 -59.56 -49.44
N GLN A 326 41.87 -60.16 -49.32
CA GLN A 326 42.89 -59.87 -48.33
C GLN A 326 43.32 -58.39 -48.33
N MET A 327 43.19 -57.69 -49.46
CA MET A 327 43.47 -56.24 -49.55
C MET A 327 42.67 -55.40 -48.54
N LEU A 328 41.52 -55.90 -48.08
CA LEU A 328 40.66 -55.23 -47.09
C LEU A 328 41.00 -55.62 -45.66
N ILE A 329 41.92 -56.56 -45.44
CA ILE A 329 42.18 -57.19 -44.15
C ILE A 329 43.49 -56.63 -43.59
N PRO A 330 43.50 -56.10 -42.36
CA PRO A 330 44.73 -55.67 -41.71
C PRO A 330 45.73 -56.83 -41.59
N PRO A 331 47.05 -56.60 -41.72
CA PRO A 331 48.07 -57.64 -41.60
C PRO A 331 47.96 -58.46 -40.30
N GLU A 332 47.61 -57.80 -39.19
CA GLU A 332 47.40 -58.45 -37.89
C GLU A 332 46.18 -59.39 -37.83
N ARG A 333 45.32 -59.43 -38.87
CA ARG A 333 44.08 -60.21 -38.94
C ARG A 333 43.99 -61.15 -40.15
N GLU A 334 45.07 -61.39 -40.89
CA GLU A 334 45.07 -62.29 -42.06
C GLU A 334 44.60 -63.72 -41.74
N ALA A 335 44.91 -64.23 -40.55
CA ALA A 335 44.47 -65.56 -40.11
C ALA A 335 42.94 -65.71 -40.04
N GLU A 336 42.20 -64.60 -39.94
CA GLU A 336 40.74 -64.59 -39.95
C GLU A 336 40.17 -65.08 -41.29
N GLU A 337 40.80 -64.70 -42.41
CA GLU A 337 40.35 -65.06 -43.75
C GLU A 337 40.55 -66.56 -44.03
N MET A 338 41.68 -67.12 -43.59
CA MET A 338 41.93 -68.57 -43.69
C MET A 338 40.86 -69.37 -42.97
N ARG A 339 40.42 -68.92 -41.79
CA ARG A 339 39.33 -69.54 -41.05
C ARG A 339 37.98 -69.43 -41.77
N ILE A 340 37.68 -68.26 -42.37
CA ILE A 340 36.45 -68.05 -43.15
C ILE A 340 36.41 -69.00 -44.36
N VAL A 341 37.51 -69.11 -45.12
CA VAL A 341 37.57 -69.99 -46.29
C VAL A 341 37.43 -71.47 -45.89
N ALA A 342 38.09 -71.91 -44.81
CA ALA A 342 37.96 -73.27 -44.31
C ALA A 342 36.52 -73.64 -43.92
N ASN A 343 35.79 -72.73 -43.26
CA ASN A 343 34.39 -72.95 -42.89
C ASN A 343 33.46 -72.95 -44.10
N LEU A 344 33.69 -72.07 -45.08
CA LEU A 344 32.92 -72.05 -46.34
C LEU A 344 33.10 -73.33 -47.15
N ALA A 345 34.31 -73.90 -47.19
CA ALA A 345 34.59 -75.16 -47.90
C ALA A 345 33.82 -76.34 -47.29
N GLN A 346 33.51 -76.28 -45.99
CA GLN A 346 32.66 -77.25 -45.28
C GLN A 346 31.15 -76.94 -45.42
N GLY A 347 30.78 -75.90 -46.18
CA GLY A 347 29.40 -75.46 -46.36
C GLY A 347 28.79 -74.71 -45.18
N GLN A 348 29.62 -74.29 -44.21
CA GLN A 348 29.17 -73.57 -43.03
C GLN A 348 29.11 -72.06 -43.32
N GLN A 349 28.06 -71.41 -42.79
CA GLN A 349 27.94 -69.96 -42.79
C GLN A 349 28.60 -69.39 -41.54
N MET A 350 29.27 -68.25 -41.68
CA MET A 350 29.77 -67.46 -40.56
C MET A 350 28.66 -66.53 -40.07
N PRO A 351 28.20 -66.63 -38.82
CA PRO A 351 27.25 -65.67 -38.25
C PRO A 351 27.88 -64.27 -38.19
N PRO A 352 27.08 -63.19 -38.07
CA PRO A 352 27.62 -61.83 -38.01
C PRO A 352 28.62 -61.69 -36.86
N PHE A 353 29.84 -61.23 -37.17
CA PHE A 353 30.88 -60.98 -36.19
C PHE A 353 31.53 -59.62 -36.41
N ARG A 354 32.04 -59.01 -35.34
CA ARG A 354 32.70 -57.70 -35.43
C ARG A 354 34.15 -57.88 -35.83
N THR A 355 34.61 -57.11 -36.80
CA THR A 355 35.99 -57.11 -37.27
C THR A 355 36.39 -55.74 -37.83
N VAL A 356 37.67 -55.59 -38.14
CA VAL A 356 38.23 -54.37 -38.73
C VAL A 356 38.69 -54.67 -40.14
N ARG A 357 38.41 -53.72 -41.04
CA ARG A 357 38.92 -53.70 -42.41
C ARG A 357 39.68 -52.44 -42.70
N ILE A 358 40.45 -52.45 -43.78
CA ILE A 358 41.21 -51.30 -44.25
C ILE A 358 40.63 -50.87 -45.60
N ALA A 359 40.35 -49.57 -45.74
CA ALA A 359 39.97 -48.94 -46.98
C ALA A 359 41.19 -48.53 -47.81
N LYS A 360 40.98 -48.16 -49.07
CA LYS A 360 42.04 -47.74 -50.01
C LYS A 360 42.92 -46.60 -49.51
N ASP A 361 42.34 -45.69 -48.74
CA ASP A 361 43.01 -44.54 -48.11
C ASP A 361 43.80 -44.91 -46.83
N GLY A 362 43.82 -46.19 -46.45
CA GLY A 362 44.44 -46.70 -45.23
C GLY A 362 43.57 -46.57 -43.97
N ARG A 363 42.35 -46.03 -44.08
CA ARG A 363 41.43 -45.88 -42.96
C ARG A 363 40.95 -47.24 -42.47
N ARG A 364 41.02 -47.45 -41.16
CA ARG A 364 40.47 -48.62 -40.49
C ARG A 364 38.96 -48.44 -40.29
N LEU A 365 38.19 -49.44 -40.69
CA LEU A 365 36.73 -49.46 -40.61
C LEU A 365 36.29 -50.59 -39.69
N GLU A 366 35.56 -50.26 -38.63
CA GLU A 366 34.88 -51.24 -37.80
C GLU A 366 33.57 -51.68 -38.45
N ILE A 367 33.47 -52.95 -38.78
CA ILE A 367 32.31 -53.51 -39.48
C ILE A 367 31.77 -54.73 -38.75
N SER A 368 30.46 -54.99 -38.92
CA SER A 368 29.90 -56.32 -38.71
C SER A 368 29.97 -57.08 -40.03
N ALA A 369 30.73 -58.16 -40.08
CA ALA A 369 30.87 -59.01 -41.26
C ALA A 369 30.14 -60.33 -41.06
N GLN A 370 29.40 -60.77 -42.09
CA GLN A 370 28.79 -62.08 -42.19
C GLN A 370 29.19 -62.71 -43.53
N VAL A 371 29.45 -64.02 -43.57
CA VAL A 371 29.86 -64.69 -44.81
C VAL A 371 29.10 -65.99 -45.00
N SER A 372 28.39 -66.14 -46.12
CA SER A 372 27.60 -67.33 -46.48
C SER A 372 28.16 -68.02 -47.74
N PRO A 373 27.99 -69.34 -47.89
CA PRO A 373 28.42 -70.06 -49.08
C PRO A 373 27.52 -69.74 -50.29
N LEU A 374 28.12 -69.43 -51.43
CA LEU A 374 27.44 -69.27 -52.72
C LEU A 374 27.42 -70.61 -53.45
N ARG A 375 26.26 -71.03 -53.96
CA ARG A 375 26.07 -72.31 -54.67
C ARG A 375 25.68 -72.11 -56.13
N ASP A 376 26.14 -72.99 -57.01
CA ASP A 376 25.66 -73.08 -58.39
C ASP A 376 24.29 -73.79 -58.49
N ALA A 377 23.72 -73.82 -59.70
CA ALA A 377 22.44 -74.50 -59.97
C ALA A 377 22.47 -76.02 -59.70
N ALA A 378 23.66 -76.63 -59.60
CA ALA A 378 23.86 -78.02 -59.23
C ALA A 378 24.10 -78.22 -57.73
N GLY A 379 24.00 -77.16 -56.91
CA GLY A 379 24.14 -77.18 -55.46
C GLY A 379 25.58 -77.17 -54.94
N ARG A 380 26.58 -77.09 -55.83
CA ARG A 380 28.01 -77.07 -55.46
C ARG A 380 28.42 -75.69 -54.98
N ILE A 381 29.26 -75.62 -53.96
CA ILE A 381 29.77 -74.35 -53.43
C ILE A 381 30.81 -73.80 -54.42
N ILE A 382 30.56 -72.60 -54.94
CA ILE A 382 31.41 -71.93 -55.93
C ILE A 382 32.14 -70.70 -55.35
N GLY A 383 31.79 -70.29 -54.14
CA GLY A 383 32.36 -69.11 -53.50
C GLY A 383 31.66 -68.74 -52.20
N GLY A 384 31.83 -67.49 -51.78
CA GLY A 384 31.15 -66.93 -50.63
C GLY A 384 30.61 -65.53 -50.89
N VAL A 385 29.44 -65.23 -50.33
CA VAL A 385 28.87 -63.88 -50.26
C VAL A 385 29.16 -63.31 -48.88
N LYS A 386 29.86 -62.19 -48.83
CA LYS A 386 30.13 -61.43 -47.61
C LYS A 386 29.24 -60.20 -47.59
N SER A 387 28.46 -60.05 -46.53
CA SER A 387 27.79 -58.80 -46.17
C SER A 387 28.59 -58.12 -45.07
N ALA A 388 28.82 -56.81 -45.22
CA ALA A 388 29.53 -55.98 -44.26
C ALA A 388 28.72 -54.72 -43.95
N ARG A 389 28.33 -54.54 -42.69
CA ARG A 389 27.63 -53.35 -42.19
C ARG A 389 28.59 -52.44 -41.44
N ASP A 390 28.60 -51.16 -41.79
CA ASP A 390 29.33 -50.14 -41.04
C ASP A 390 28.63 -49.87 -39.71
N LEU A 391 29.39 -49.92 -38.61
CA LEU A 391 28.86 -49.68 -37.26
C LEU A 391 28.94 -48.20 -36.84
N THR A 392 29.45 -47.31 -37.69
CA THR A 392 29.70 -45.89 -37.35
C THR A 392 28.41 -45.13 -37.00
N HIS A 393 27.34 -45.24 -37.80
CA HIS A 393 26.09 -44.51 -37.58
C HIS A 393 25.35 -44.96 -36.30
N GLN A 394 25.34 -46.27 -36.01
CA GLN A 394 24.76 -46.78 -34.76
C GLN A 394 25.50 -46.20 -33.54
N ARG A 395 26.83 -46.11 -33.60
CA ARG A 395 27.61 -45.46 -32.54
C ARG A 395 27.33 -43.96 -32.44
N GLN A 396 27.03 -43.28 -33.55
CA GLN A 396 26.63 -41.87 -33.53
C GLN A 396 25.26 -41.66 -32.88
N ILE A 397 24.27 -42.53 -33.15
CA ILE A 397 22.97 -42.49 -32.46
C ILE A 397 23.14 -42.80 -30.97
N GLU A 398 23.87 -43.85 -30.61
CA GLU A 398 24.14 -44.17 -29.20
C GLU A 398 24.91 -43.04 -28.50
N ALA A 399 25.88 -42.40 -29.18
CA ALA A 399 26.59 -41.26 -28.64
C ALA A 399 25.70 -40.01 -28.52
N ALA A 400 24.83 -39.75 -29.50
CA ALA A 400 23.89 -38.64 -29.46
C ALA A 400 22.83 -38.84 -28.37
N LEU A 401 22.36 -40.07 -28.16
CA LEU A 401 21.47 -40.43 -27.06
C LEU A 401 22.16 -40.22 -25.71
N ARG A 402 23.38 -40.77 -25.52
CA ARG A 402 24.19 -40.53 -24.32
C ARG A 402 24.43 -39.03 -24.07
N GLN A 403 24.69 -38.26 -25.12
CA GLN A 403 24.87 -36.81 -25.04
C GLN A 403 23.56 -36.10 -24.67
N SER A 404 22.43 -36.53 -25.21
CA SER A 404 21.10 -36.01 -24.86
C SER A 404 20.76 -36.30 -23.40
N GLU A 405 20.96 -37.54 -22.94
CA GLU A 405 20.79 -37.95 -21.54
C GLU A 405 21.71 -37.18 -20.60
N ALA A 406 22.99 -36.99 -20.97
CA ALA A 406 23.93 -36.18 -20.20
C ALA A 406 23.48 -34.72 -20.11
N ARG A 407 22.99 -34.13 -21.21
CA ARG A 407 22.46 -32.76 -21.23
C ARG A 407 21.21 -32.62 -20.37
N LEU A 408 20.27 -33.57 -20.45
CA LEU A 408 19.05 -33.56 -19.65
C LEU A 408 19.37 -33.65 -18.16
N ARG A 409 20.23 -34.60 -17.78
CA ARG A 409 20.69 -34.77 -16.39
C ARG A 409 21.39 -33.51 -15.87
N PHE A 410 22.28 -32.91 -16.65
CA PHE A 410 22.91 -31.64 -16.28
C PHE A 410 21.90 -30.49 -16.10
N ALA A 411 20.88 -30.40 -16.96
CA ALA A 411 19.83 -29.38 -16.85
C ALA A 411 18.99 -29.55 -15.57
N LEU A 412 18.57 -30.79 -15.25
CA LEU A 412 17.84 -31.10 -14.02
C LEU A 412 18.68 -30.82 -12.77
N GLU A 413 19.95 -31.24 -12.76
CA GLU A 413 20.87 -31.00 -11.64
C GLU A 413 21.12 -29.51 -11.41
N SER A 414 21.33 -28.74 -12.48
CA SER A 414 21.58 -27.30 -12.43
C SER A 414 20.34 -26.51 -12.00
N ALA A 415 19.16 -26.94 -12.42
CA ALA A 415 17.89 -26.37 -11.97
C ALA A 415 17.48 -26.81 -10.57
N ALA A 416 18.27 -27.70 -9.93
CA ALA A 416 17.95 -28.32 -8.65
C ALA A 416 16.56 -29.00 -8.62
N ILE A 417 16.20 -29.64 -9.73
CA ILE A 417 14.93 -30.36 -9.91
C ILE A 417 15.17 -31.85 -9.68
N GLY A 418 14.34 -32.46 -8.82
CA GLY A 418 14.25 -33.91 -8.66
C GLY A 418 13.17 -34.51 -9.53
N ASP A 419 13.49 -35.56 -10.27
CA ASP A 419 12.54 -36.40 -11.00
C ASP A 419 12.18 -37.65 -10.18
N TRP A 420 10.93 -38.10 -10.35
CA TRP A 420 10.41 -39.29 -9.69
C TRP A 420 9.34 -39.98 -10.52
N GLU A 421 9.20 -41.28 -10.30
CA GLU A 421 8.24 -42.17 -10.94
C GLU A 421 7.64 -43.07 -9.86
N LEU A 422 6.32 -43.07 -9.73
CA LEU A 422 5.56 -43.95 -8.86
C LEU A 422 4.99 -45.10 -9.69
N GLU A 423 5.39 -46.32 -9.33
CA GLU A 423 4.82 -47.56 -9.86
C GLU A 423 3.53 -47.87 -9.10
N LEU A 424 2.40 -47.96 -9.82
CA LEU A 424 1.08 -48.07 -9.18
C LEU A 424 0.79 -49.44 -8.59
N ASP A 425 1.41 -50.50 -9.12
CA ASP A 425 1.24 -51.87 -8.63
C ASP A 425 1.96 -52.11 -7.30
N SER A 426 3.18 -51.57 -7.14
CA SER A 426 4.00 -51.74 -5.96
C SER A 426 3.87 -50.60 -4.95
N GLY A 427 3.44 -49.41 -5.40
CA GLY A 427 3.40 -48.19 -4.60
C GLY A 427 4.77 -47.57 -4.33
N LEU A 428 5.83 -48.07 -4.98
CA LEU A 428 7.20 -47.60 -4.79
C LEU A 428 7.52 -46.41 -5.68
N ILE A 429 8.27 -45.47 -5.12
CA ILE A 429 8.75 -44.27 -5.80
C ILE A 429 10.22 -44.46 -6.19
N HIS A 430 10.45 -44.62 -7.49
CA HIS A 430 11.75 -44.46 -8.13
C HIS A 430 12.04 -42.97 -8.28
N ARG A 431 13.26 -42.54 -7.96
CA ARG A 431 13.56 -41.10 -7.87
C ARG A 431 15.03 -40.82 -8.08
N SER A 432 15.34 -39.58 -8.43
CA SER A 432 16.73 -39.12 -8.44
C SER A 432 17.19 -38.64 -7.08
N ARG A 433 18.51 -38.57 -6.90
CA ARG A 433 19.16 -38.00 -5.71
C ARG A 433 18.65 -36.60 -5.34
N ARG A 434 18.26 -35.82 -6.37
CA ARG A 434 17.81 -34.44 -6.20
C ARG A 434 16.41 -34.38 -5.58
N PHE A 435 15.58 -35.40 -5.81
CA PHE A 435 14.30 -35.57 -5.11
C PHE A 435 14.53 -35.67 -3.60
N ASP A 436 15.41 -36.56 -3.12
CA ASP A 436 15.68 -36.72 -1.68
C ASP A 436 16.15 -35.39 -1.05
N GLN A 437 16.96 -34.63 -1.77
CA GLN A 437 17.49 -33.34 -1.31
C GLN A 437 16.40 -32.26 -1.21
N CYS A 438 15.38 -32.26 -2.06
CA CYS A 438 14.21 -31.38 -1.89
C CYS A 438 13.47 -31.66 -0.57
N PHE A 439 13.50 -32.89 -0.08
CA PHE A 439 12.93 -33.28 1.21
C PHE A 439 13.95 -33.21 2.38
N GLY A 440 15.11 -32.57 2.18
CA GLY A 440 16.11 -32.38 3.22
C GLY A 440 16.94 -33.62 3.56
N LEU A 441 16.88 -34.67 2.73
CA LEU A 441 17.61 -35.91 2.92
C LEU A 441 18.86 -35.97 2.02
N PRO A 442 20.08 -35.99 2.58
CA PRO A 442 21.29 -36.24 1.82
C PRO A 442 21.44 -37.74 1.57
N ASP A 443 21.02 -38.20 0.38
CA ASP A 443 21.25 -39.55 -0.15
C ASP A 443 20.57 -40.68 0.64
N SER A 444 19.24 -40.58 0.81
CA SER A 444 18.48 -41.64 1.48
C SER A 444 18.46 -42.92 0.63
N VAL A 445 19.01 -44.01 1.18
CA VAL A 445 19.00 -45.36 0.57
C VAL A 445 17.65 -46.05 0.78
N ASP A 446 16.86 -45.58 1.74
CA ASP A 446 15.57 -46.14 2.09
C ASP A 446 14.57 -46.01 0.93
N ALA A 447 13.68 -46.99 0.76
CA ALA A 447 12.61 -46.88 -0.21
C ALA A 447 11.68 -45.69 0.11
N TRP A 448 11.25 -44.99 -0.94
CA TRP A 448 10.15 -44.03 -0.82
C TRP A 448 8.88 -44.72 -1.29
N ASP A 449 7.84 -44.57 -0.49
CA ASP A 449 6.48 -44.91 -0.86
C ASP A 449 5.60 -43.66 -0.71
N ARG A 450 4.35 -43.81 -1.09
CA ARG A 450 3.36 -42.74 -0.99
C ARG A 450 3.18 -42.23 0.46
N GLU A 451 3.19 -43.12 1.45
CA GLU A 451 2.93 -42.75 2.84
C GLU A 451 4.06 -41.90 3.42
N ARG A 452 5.31 -42.30 3.17
CA ARG A 452 6.48 -41.55 3.59
C ARG A 452 6.52 -40.16 2.96
N MET A 453 6.15 -40.05 1.69
CA MET A 453 6.06 -38.75 1.04
C MET A 453 5.03 -37.83 1.68
N LEU A 454 3.83 -38.35 1.95
CA LEU A 454 2.79 -37.58 2.64
C LEU A 454 3.18 -37.23 4.08
N ALA A 455 3.95 -38.08 4.77
CA ALA A 455 4.44 -37.79 6.11
C ALA A 455 5.40 -36.60 6.16
N ALA A 456 6.22 -36.39 5.13
CA ALA A 456 7.14 -35.26 5.01
C ALA A 456 6.44 -33.92 4.72
N VAL A 457 5.21 -33.95 4.19
CA VAL A 457 4.39 -32.75 3.97
C VAL A 457 3.92 -32.17 5.31
N HIS A 458 3.87 -30.85 5.41
CA HIS A 458 3.37 -30.12 6.58
C HIS A 458 1.92 -30.53 6.91
N PRO A 459 1.55 -30.73 8.19
CA PRO A 459 0.24 -31.24 8.59
C PRO A 459 -0.96 -30.58 7.92
N ASP A 460 -0.96 -29.24 7.82
CA ASP A 460 -2.03 -28.46 7.18
C ASP A 460 -2.21 -28.76 5.68
N ASP A 461 -1.13 -29.12 4.99
CA ASP A 461 -1.09 -29.25 3.53
C ASP A 461 -1.31 -30.73 3.10
N ARG A 462 -1.16 -31.69 4.02
CA ARG A 462 -1.26 -33.14 3.74
C ARG A 462 -2.56 -33.54 3.06
N LEU A 463 -3.69 -33.01 3.51
CA LEU A 463 -5.01 -33.33 2.97
C LEU A 463 -5.14 -32.89 1.50
N GLN A 464 -4.61 -31.69 1.18
CA GLN A 464 -4.62 -31.16 -0.18
C GLN A 464 -3.75 -32.01 -1.11
N VAL A 465 -2.52 -32.33 -0.68
CA VAL A 465 -1.58 -33.15 -1.47
C VAL A 465 -2.11 -34.56 -1.69
N ALA A 466 -2.66 -35.20 -0.65
CA ALA A 466 -3.24 -36.54 -0.75
C ALA A 466 -4.45 -36.58 -1.71
N SER A 467 -5.31 -35.56 -1.65
CA SER A 467 -6.48 -35.45 -2.53
C SER A 467 -6.09 -35.22 -3.98
N GLY A 468 -5.08 -34.36 -4.23
CA GLY A 468 -4.56 -34.10 -5.57
C GLY A 468 -3.94 -35.33 -6.22
N LEU A 469 -3.13 -36.09 -5.46
CA LEU A 469 -2.60 -37.37 -5.93
C LEU A 469 -3.71 -38.37 -6.27
N ASN A 470 -4.72 -38.53 -5.40
CA ASN A 470 -5.84 -39.42 -5.67
C ASN A 470 -6.63 -39.02 -6.94
N ALA A 471 -6.84 -37.72 -7.15
CA ALA A 471 -7.54 -37.22 -8.34
C ALA A 471 -6.75 -37.50 -9.62
N LEU A 472 -5.42 -37.38 -9.56
CA LEU A 472 -4.54 -37.68 -10.68
C LEU A 472 -4.53 -39.17 -11.04
N LEU A 473 -4.59 -40.05 -10.04
CA LEU A 473 -4.71 -41.50 -10.24
C LEU A 473 -6.06 -41.93 -10.81
N ALA A 474 -7.12 -41.17 -10.52
CA ALA A 474 -8.46 -41.42 -11.05
C ALA A 474 -8.69 -40.82 -12.45
N ALA A 475 -7.76 -40.00 -12.95
CA ALA A 475 -7.87 -39.32 -14.23
C ALA A 475 -7.62 -40.27 -15.42
N SER A 476 -8.41 -40.12 -16.48
CA SER A 476 -8.23 -40.84 -17.75
C SER A 476 -7.18 -40.14 -18.64
N GLU A 477 -6.68 -40.85 -19.66
CA GLU A 477 -5.67 -40.34 -20.61
C GLU A 477 -5.98 -38.93 -21.15
N GLY A 478 -5.00 -38.02 -21.04
CA GLY A 478 -5.07 -36.66 -21.61
C GLY A 478 -5.36 -35.52 -20.63
N GLN A 479 -5.42 -35.77 -19.32
CA GLN A 479 -5.64 -34.71 -18.32
C GLN A 479 -4.36 -33.89 -18.05
N LEU A 480 -4.55 -32.58 -17.80
CA LEU A 480 -3.48 -31.59 -17.53
C LEU A 480 -2.52 -32.08 -16.41
N PRO A 481 -1.22 -31.74 -16.48
CA PRO A 481 -0.29 -32.04 -15.40
C PRO A 481 -0.81 -31.46 -14.08
N TRP A 482 -0.81 -32.28 -13.03
CA TRP A 482 -1.17 -31.83 -11.69
C TRP A 482 -0.03 -30.99 -11.14
N HIS A 483 -0.37 -29.77 -10.73
CA HIS A 483 0.55 -28.82 -10.13
C HIS A 483 0.17 -28.59 -8.68
N ALA A 484 1.14 -28.72 -7.78
CA ALA A 484 0.95 -28.44 -6.36
C ALA A 484 2.16 -27.73 -5.76
N GLU A 485 1.91 -26.67 -5.00
CA GLU A 485 2.90 -26.07 -4.10
C GLU A 485 2.46 -26.30 -2.66
N PHE A 486 3.35 -26.84 -1.85
CA PHE A 486 3.05 -27.20 -0.47
C PHE A 486 4.29 -27.11 0.39
N ARG A 487 4.07 -27.01 1.70
CA ARG A 487 5.14 -26.98 2.69
C ARG A 487 5.57 -28.38 3.06
N VAL A 488 6.87 -28.56 3.24
CA VAL A 488 7.48 -29.76 3.80
C VAL A 488 8.27 -29.39 5.04
N VAL A 489 8.35 -30.33 5.98
CA VAL A 489 9.19 -30.20 7.17
C VAL A 489 10.41 -31.09 6.95
N TRP A 490 11.59 -30.48 6.89
CA TRP A 490 12.84 -31.20 6.80
C TRP A 490 13.17 -31.91 8.13
N PRO A 491 14.09 -32.90 8.13
CA PRO A 491 14.47 -33.62 9.35
C PRO A 491 15.05 -32.75 10.47
N ASP A 492 15.49 -31.53 10.17
CA ASP A 492 15.99 -30.54 11.13
C ASP A 492 14.88 -29.60 11.65
N ASP A 493 13.61 -29.95 11.42
CA ASP A 493 12.40 -29.18 11.71
C ASP A 493 12.30 -27.84 10.95
N SER A 494 13.15 -27.59 9.96
CA SER A 494 13.03 -26.41 9.11
C SER A 494 11.90 -26.56 8.09
N LEU A 495 11.20 -25.45 7.82
CA LEU A 495 10.06 -25.40 6.90
C LEU A 495 10.52 -24.98 5.52
N HIS A 496 10.20 -25.78 4.50
CA HIS A 496 10.53 -25.50 3.10
C HIS A 496 9.28 -25.59 2.23
N TRP A 497 9.31 -24.89 1.10
CA TRP A 497 8.25 -24.92 0.08
C TRP A 497 8.72 -25.75 -1.10
N LEU A 498 7.96 -26.79 -1.41
CA LEU A 498 8.18 -27.57 -2.62
C LEU A 498 7.09 -27.29 -3.64
N ARG A 499 7.50 -27.35 -4.90
CA ARG A 499 6.63 -27.35 -6.07
C ARG A 499 6.75 -28.69 -6.76
N LEU A 500 5.61 -29.33 -6.99
CA LEU A 500 5.51 -30.65 -7.57
C LEU A 500 4.61 -30.61 -8.80
N ASP A 501 5.13 -31.15 -9.90
CA ASP A 501 4.45 -31.29 -11.17
C ASP A 501 4.41 -32.77 -11.55
N ALA A 502 3.23 -33.35 -11.76
CA ALA A 502 3.09 -34.78 -12.06
C ALA A 502 2.07 -35.07 -13.16
N ARG A 503 2.29 -36.15 -13.91
CA ARG A 503 1.36 -36.65 -14.95
C ARG A 503 1.35 -38.17 -15.01
N VAL A 504 0.24 -38.72 -15.48
CA VAL A 504 0.10 -40.16 -15.75
C VAL A 504 0.70 -40.48 -17.12
N THR A 505 1.48 -41.56 -17.18
CA THR A 505 2.09 -42.13 -18.39
C THR A 505 1.87 -43.63 -18.39
N HIS A 506 1.73 -44.26 -19.56
CA HIS A 506 1.60 -45.72 -19.66
C HIS A 506 2.93 -46.32 -20.12
N ASP A 507 3.28 -47.50 -19.58
CA ASP A 507 4.41 -48.27 -20.12
C ASP A 507 4.04 -49.03 -21.39
N ASP A 508 5.05 -49.65 -22.04
CA ASP A 508 4.87 -50.44 -23.28
C ASP A 508 3.89 -51.63 -23.11
N ALA A 509 3.60 -52.04 -21.87
CA ALA A 509 2.65 -53.08 -21.52
C ALA A 509 1.24 -52.53 -21.18
N GLY A 510 1.07 -51.21 -21.17
CA GLY A 510 -0.19 -50.50 -20.90
C GLY A 510 -0.48 -50.24 -19.42
N ALA A 511 0.46 -50.51 -18.51
CA ALA A 511 0.27 -50.23 -17.08
C ALA A 511 0.47 -48.73 -16.78
N PRO A 512 -0.47 -48.08 -16.06
CA PRO A 512 -0.34 -46.68 -15.71
C PRO A 512 0.78 -46.46 -14.67
N ARG A 513 1.59 -45.44 -14.90
CA ARG A 513 2.68 -44.97 -14.05
C ARG A 513 2.54 -43.47 -13.85
N LEU A 514 3.00 -42.98 -12.70
CA LEU A 514 2.95 -41.55 -12.42
C LEU A 514 4.36 -40.97 -12.42
N VAL A 515 4.66 -40.08 -13.37
CA VAL A 515 5.97 -39.44 -13.49
C VAL A 515 5.83 -37.97 -13.12
N GLY A 516 6.75 -37.46 -12.30
CA GLY A 516 6.75 -36.08 -11.88
C GLY A 516 8.12 -35.50 -11.63
N ILE A 517 8.13 -34.19 -11.41
CA ILE A 517 9.28 -33.43 -10.96
C ILE A 517 8.94 -32.67 -9.68
N VAL A 518 9.95 -32.39 -8.87
CA VAL A 518 9.87 -31.62 -7.64
C VAL A 518 11.00 -30.58 -7.61
N ALA A 519 10.70 -29.38 -7.15
CA ALA A 519 11.66 -28.30 -6.98
C ALA A 519 11.46 -27.61 -5.63
N ASP A 520 12.56 -27.25 -4.97
CA ASP A 520 12.53 -26.39 -3.80
C ASP A 520 12.38 -24.92 -4.23
N VAL A 521 11.27 -24.30 -3.84
CA VAL A 521 10.90 -22.91 -4.15
C VAL A 521 10.94 -22.00 -2.92
N THR A 522 11.56 -22.45 -1.82
CA THR A 522 11.62 -21.71 -0.54
C THR A 522 12.27 -20.33 -0.70
N ALA A 523 13.42 -20.25 -1.37
CA ALA A 523 14.11 -18.98 -1.61
C ALA A 523 13.27 -18.02 -2.45
N MET A 524 12.58 -18.53 -3.48
CA MET A 524 11.69 -17.75 -4.33
C MET A 524 10.48 -17.22 -3.54
N ARG A 525 9.84 -18.07 -2.74
CA ARG A 525 8.68 -17.70 -1.91
C ARG A 525 9.04 -16.68 -0.84
N THR A 526 10.16 -16.86 -0.15
CA THR A 526 10.65 -15.90 0.86
C THR A 526 10.98 -14.54 0.24
N ALA A 527 11.62 -14.52 -0.95
CA ALA A 527 11.94 -13.29 -1.66
C ALA A 527 10.67 -12.54 -2.11
N GLU A 528 9.66 -13.25 -2.62
CA GLU A 528 8.41 -12.65 -3.05
C GLU A 528 7.61 -12.06 -1.87
N GLN A 529 7.55 -12.78 -0.74
CA GLN A 529 6.93 -12.24 0.49
C GLN A 529 7.67 -11.00 1.01
N ALA A 530 9.00 -11.02 1.04
CA ALA A 530 9.80 -9.86 1.45
C ALA A 530 9.55 -8.65 0.53
N ARG A 531 9.42 -8.87 -0.78
CA ARG A 531 9.09 -7.83 -1.76
C ARG A 531 7.70 -7.24 -1.51
N GLN A 532 6.69 -8.08 -1.28
CA GLN A 532 5.34 -7.62 -0.98
C GLN A 532 5.29 -6.81 0.33
N GLN A 533 6.00 -7.26 1.36
CA GLN A 533 6.10 -6.54 2.63
C GLN A 533 6.80 -5.18 2.46
N ALA A 534 7.87 -5.11 1.67
CA ALA A 534 8.58 -3.85 1.38
C ALA A 534 7.69 -2.85 0.62
N VAL A 535 6.91 -3.31 -0.36
CA VAL A 535 5.94 -2.47 -1.09
C VAL A 535 4.87 -1.93 -0.13
N TRP A 536 4.34 -2.78 0.75
CA TRP A 536 3.35 -2.37 1.75
C TRP A 536 3.91 -1.33 2.73
N LEU A 537 5.11 -1.58 3.29
CA LEU A 537 5.81 -0.63 4.18
C LEU A 537 6.06 0.72 3.49
N ALA A 538 6.44 0.73 2.21
CA ALA A 538 6.65 1.95 1.46
C ALA A 538 5.35 2.73 1.18
N ALA A 539 4.22 2.02 0.99
CA ALA A 539 2.91 2.65 0.87
C ALA A 539 2.46 3.27 2.20
N GLU A 540 2.62 2.55 3.32
CA GLU A 540 2.24 3.04 4.64
C GLU A 540 3.10 4.23 5.08
N ASN A 541 4.42 4.19 4.86
CA ASN A 541 5.30 5.33 5.13
C ASN A 541 4.91 6.58 4.35
N ARG A 542 4.52 6.45 3.08
CA ARG A 542 4.00 7.59 2.29
C ARG A 542 2.72 8.15 2.91
N ARG A 543 1.81 7.29 3.37
CA ARG A 543 0.56 7.70 4.02
C ARG A 543 0.82 8.48 5.32
N VAL A 544 1.76 8.02 6.13
CA VAL A 544 2.19 8.69 7.37
C VAL A 544 2.84 10.04 7.08
N GLN A 545 3.74 10.11 6.09
CA GLN A 545 4.40 11.37 5.71
C GLN A 545 3.41 12.42 5.21
N GLU A 546 2.44 12.03 4.38
CA GLU A 546 1.42 12.95 3.88
C GLU A 546 0.53 13.47 5.03
N SER A 547 0.10 12.59 5.94
CA SER A 547 -0.65 13.00 7.14
C SER A 547 0.17 13.99 8.01
N SER A 548 1.46 13.73 8.20
CA SER A 548 2.34 14.63 8.96
C SER A 548 2.48 16.00 8.28
N ARG A 549 2.64 16.03 6.95
CA ARG A 549 2.75 17.27 6.17
C ARG A 549 1.48 18.11 6.27
N LEU A 550 0.31 17.49 6.13
CA LEU A 550 -0.98 18.17 6.27
C LEU A 550 -1.16 18.75 7.67
N LYS A 551 -0.80 18.00 8.73
CA LYS A 551 -0.80 18.49 10.12
C LYS A 551 0.13 19.70 10.32
N SER A 552 1.32 19.69 9.72
CA SER A 552 2.24 20.83 9.81
C SER A 552 1.70 22.07 9.10
N LEU A 553 1.08 21.91 7.93
CA LEU A 553 0.43 23.02 7.21
C LEU A 553 -0.77 23.58 7.99
N PHE A 554 -1.59 22.71 8.57
CA PHE A 554 -2.70 23.09 9.45
C PHE A 554 -2.20 23.94 10.62
N LEU A 555 -1.18 23.49 11.36
CA LEU A 555 -0.63 24.21 12.51
C LEU A 555 -0.02 25.57 12.13
N ALA A 556 0.65 25.65 10.98
CA ALA A 556 1.22 26.91 10.49
C ALA A 556 0.12 27.94 10.18
N ASN A 557 -0.93 27.53 9.47
CA ASN A 557 -2.06 28.40 9.15
C ASN A 557 -2.82 28.81 10.42
N MET A 558 -3.07 27.86 11.33
CA MET A 558 -3.67 28.12 12.64
C MET A 558 -2.93 29.19 13.43
N SER A 559 -1.60 29.10 13.51
CA SER A 559 -0.79 30.08 14.23
C SER A 559 -0.92 31.48 13.61
N HIS A 560 -0.98 31.59 12.29
CA HIS A 560 -1.12 32.85 11.60
C HIS A 560 -2.50 33.49 11.83
N GLU A 561 -3.57 32.69 11.69
CA GLU A 561 -4.95 33.14 11.86
C GLU A 561 -5.25 33.51 13.32
N LEU A 562 -4.69 32.82 14.31
CA LEU A 562 -4.85 33.16 15.73
C LEU A 562 -4.07 34.43 16.12
N ARG A 563 -2.85 34.60 15.57
CA ARG A 563 -1.96 35.73 15.93
C ARG A 563 -2.52 37.07 15.47
N THR A 564 -3.23 37.10 14.34
CA THR A 564 -3.75 38.34 13.75
C THR A 564 -4.78 39.07 14.64
N PRO A 565 -5.89 38.47 15.09
CA PRO A 565 -6.83 39.11 16.02
C PRO A 565 -6.22 39.31 17.41
N LEU A 566 -5.31 38.44 17.86
CA LEU A 566 -4.62 38.61 19.14
C LEU A 566 -3.72 39.87 19.14
N ASN A 567 -2.97 40.09 18.07
CA ASN A 567 -2.17 41.31 17.90
C ASN A 567 -3.04 42.57 17.82
N ALA A 568 -4.25 42.47 17.24
CA ALA A 568 -5.20 43.58 17.25
C ALA A 568 -5.72 43.88 18.67
N VAL A 569 -6.07 42.86 19.45
CA VAL A 569 -6.48 43.01 20.86
C VAL A 569 -5.38 43.67 21.68
N ILE A 570 -4.14 43.16 21.57
CA ILE A 570 -2.98 43.71 22.28
C ILE A 570 -2.70 45.15 21.82
N GLY A 571 -2.66 45.41 20.52
CA GLY A 571 -2.36 46.73 19.97
C GLY A 571 -3.36 47.81 20.37
N PHE A 572 -4.67 47.52 20.33
CA PHE A 572 -5.68 48.48 20.81
C PHE A 572 -5.67 48.63 22.33
N ALA A 573 -5.34 47.58 23.09
CA ALA A 573 -5.19 47.67 24.54
C ALA A 573 -3.95 48.50 24.95
N ASP A 574 -2.83 48.35 24.24
CA ASP A 574 -1.62 49.14 24.44
C ASP A 574 -1.87 50.62 24.11
N LEU A 575 -2.57 50.91 23.01
CA LEU A 575 -2.95 52.28 22.64
C LEU A 575 -3.86 52.95 23.67
N LEU A 576 -4.78 52.20 24.30
CA LEU A 576 -5.59 52.69 25.42
C LEU A 576 -4.73 53.01 26.66
N THR A 577 -3.65 52.25 26.87
CA THR A 577 -2.77 52.36 28.05
C THR A 577 -1.69 53.43 27.89
N MET A 578 -1.19 53.65 26.66
CA MET A 578 -0.12 54.61 26.34
C MET A 578 -0.62 56.04 26.12
N SER A 579 -1.93 56.28 26.06
CA SER A 579 -2.49 57.61 25.83
C SER A 579 -2.25 58.54 27.01
N GLN A 580 -1.30 59.48 26.89
CA GLN A 580 -1.00 60.49 27.92
C GLN A 580 -2.02 61.65 27.97
N GLN A 581 -2.96 61.72 27.02
CA GLN A 581 -4.09 62.65 27.05
C GLN A 581 -5.42 61.88 27.23
N PRO A 582 -6.44 62.48 27.86
CA PRO A 582 -7.76 61.87 27.95
C PRO A 582 -8.30 61.64 26.53
N LEU A 583 -8.49 60.37 26.16
CA LEU A 583 -9.14 60.00 24.90
C LEU A 583 -10.57 60.54 24.89
N ASP A 584 -11.04 60.99 23.72
CA ASP A 584 -12.45 61.28 23.56
C ASP A 584 -13.29 59.99 23.78
N SER A 585 -14.51 60.16 24.29
CA SER A 585 -15.38 59.04 24.63
C SER A 585 -15.91 58.25 23.43
N ALA A 586 -15.75 58.75 22.20
CA ALA A 586 -16.12 58.06 20.97
C ALA A 586 -14.99 57.11 20.50
N ARG A 587 -13.74 57.58 20.44
CA ARG A 587 -12.54 56.78 20.12
C ARG A 587 -12.28 55.70 21.13
N GLN A 588 -12.48 55.99 22.42
CA GLN A 588 -12.36 54.96 23.47
C GLN A 588 -13.39 53.85 23.28
N ARG A 589 -14.65 54.20 22.94
CA ARG A 589 -15.69 53.21 22.63
C ARG A 589 -15.37 52.42 21.36
N GLU A 590 -14.85 53.08 20.33
CA GLU A 590 -14.43 52.45 19.08
C GLU A 590 -13.32 51.41 19.31
N TRP A 591 -12.27 51.76 20.06
CA TRP A 591 -11.18 50.83 20.36
C TRP A 591 -11.62 49.67 21.26
N LEU A 592 -12.48 49.93 22.26
CA LEU A 592 -13.09 48.87 23.07
C LEU A 592 -13.99 47.94 22.22
N GLN A 593 -14.70 48.49 21.21
CA GLN A 593 -15.46 47.69 20.25
C GLN A 593 -14.54 46.85 19.35
N HIS A 594 -13.39 47.37 18.93
CA HIS A 594 -12.39 46.61 18.18
C HIS A 594 -11.78 45.47 19.02
N ILE A 595 -11.48 45.70 20.29
CA ILE A 595 -11.02 44.66 21.22
C ILE A 595 -12.11 43.59 21.38
N ALA A 596 -13.34 44.01 21.67
CA ALA A 596 -14.45 43.08 21.90
C ALA A 596 -14.83 42.27 20.65
N SER A 597 -14.79 42.87 19.45
CA SER A 597 -15.03 42.16 18.19
C SER A 597 -13.88 41.19 17.86
N SER A 598 -12.63 41.60 18.03
CA SER A 598 -11.45 40.74 17.82
C SER A 598 -11.42 39.56 18.79
N GLY A 599 -11.78 39.78 20.06
CA GLY A 599 -11.88 38.71 21.08
C GLY A 599 -13.01 37.71 20.78
N ARG A 600 -14.18 38.19 20.33
CA ARG A 600 -15.29 37.30 19.89
C ARG A 600 -14.91 36.49 18.66
N HIS A 601 -14.20 37.11 17.71
CA HIS A 601 -13.69 36.43 16.53
C HIS A 601 -12.71 35.31 16.90
N LEU A 602 -11.75 35.60 17.79
CA LEU A 602 -10.80 34.61 18.30
C LEU A 602 -11.50 33.42 18.98
N LEU A 603 -12.48 33.69 19.84
CA LEU A 603 -13.23 32.65 20.55
C LEU A 603 -13.99 31.74 19.57
N ASN A 604 -14.61 32.32 18.54
CA ASN A 604 -15.30 31.55 17.51
C ASN A 604 -14.33 30.65 16.73
N MET A 605 -13.15 31.16 16.34
CA MET A 605 -12.13 30.33 15.68
C MET A 605 -11.63 29.18 16.56
N ILE A 606 -11.42 29.43 17.85
CA ILE A 606 -11.02 28.37 18.79
C ILE A 606 -12.11 27.31 18.87
N ASN A 607 -13.38 27.71 18.99
CA ASN A 607 -14.49 26.77 19.02
C ASN A 607 -14.62 25.97 17.71
N ASP A 608 -14.45 26.61 16.55
CA ASP A 608 -14.49 25.93 15.24
C ASP A 608 -13.39 24.87 15.13
N VAL A 609 -12.19 25.16 15.64
CA VAL A 609 -11.04 24.24 15.64
C VAL A 609 -11.23 23.10 16.62
N LEU A 610 -11.83 23.37 17.78
CA LEU A 610 -12.19 22.34 18.76
C LEU A 610 -13.28 21.42 18.22
N ASP A 611 -14.30 21.96 17.55
CA ASP A 611 -15.35 21.17 16.91
C ASP A 611 -14.75 20.32 15.77
N LEU A 612 -13.86 20.87 14.94
CA LEU A 612 -13.14 20.11 13.92
C LEU A 612 -12.32 18.97 14.53
N SER A 613 -11.55 19.25 15.60
CA SER A 613 -10.73 18.25 16.30
C SER A 613 -11.57 17.14 16.93
N LYS A 614 -12.75 17.47 17.49
CA LYS A 614 -13.69 16.48 18.03
C LYS A 614 -14.25 15.57 16.93
N ILE A 615 -14.56 16.14 15.76
CA ILE A 615 -15.05 15.37 14.61
C ILE A 615 -13.95 14.42 14.08
N GLU A 616 -12.71 14.89 13.90
CA GLU A 616 -11.60 14.04 13.45
C GLU A 616 -11.27 12.91 14.43
N ALA A 617 -11.37 13.19 15.74
CA ALA A 617 -11.16 12.19 16.77
C ALA A 617 -12.33 11.19 16.91
N GLY A 618 -13.43 11.36 16.16
CA GLY A 618 -14.65 10.57 16.31
C GLY A 618 -15.34 10.77 17.66
N LYS A 619 -15.02 11.86 18.37
CA LYS A 619 -15.54 12.20 19.71
C LYS A 619 -16.63 13.27 19.65
N MET A 620 -17.16 13.55 18.45
CA MET A 620 -18.25 14.49 18.28
C MET A 620 -19.56 13.81 18.63
N ASP A 621 -20.16 14.23 19.75
CA ASP A 621 -21.47 13.74 20.16
C ASP A 621 -22.56 14.42 19.31
N PHE A 622 -23.30 13.62 18.54
CA PHE A 622 -24.52 14.04 17.87
C PHE A 622 -25.72 13.72 18.74
N HIS A 623 -26.68 14.64 18.81
CA HIS A 623 -27.92 14.46 19.57
C HIS A 623 -29.12 14.42 18.62
N PRO A 624 -29.30 13.31 17.86
CA PRO A 624 -30.40 13.18 16.92
C PRO A 624 -31.74 13.10 17.67
N GLU A 625 -32.64 14.03 17.37
CA GLU A 625 -34.01 14.07 17.91
C GLU A 625 -35.04 14.25 16.79
N PRO A 626 -36.31 13.85 16.99
CA PRO A 626 -37.40 14.16 16.07
C PRO A 626 -37.56 15.68 15.93
N VAL A 627 -37.40 16.20 14.72
CA VAL A 627 -37.47 17.64 14.44
C VAL A 627 -38.52 17.97 13.39
N GLU A 628 -39.22 19.08 13.62
CA GLU A 628 -39.97 19.78 12.58
C GLU A 628 -39.05 20.82 11.94
N LEU A 629 -38.92 20.79 10.61
CA LEU A 629 -37.98 21.68 9.91
C LEU A 629 -38.43 23.14 9.89
N GLN A 630 -39.73 23.39 9.77
CA GLN A 630 -40.27 24.75 9.59
C GLN A 630 -39.86 25.71 10.73
N PRO A 631 -40.03 25.36 12.02
CA PRO A 631 -39.63 26.25 13.12
C PRO A 631 -38.12 26.53 13.17
N ILE A 632 -37.30 25.57 12.76
CA ILE A 632 -35.84 25.73 12.72
C ILE A 632 -35.46 26.70 11.60
N VAL A 633 -36.07 26.56 10.44
CA VAL A 633 -35.87 27.47 9.29
C VAL A 633 -36.32 28.88 9.65
N ASP A 634 -37.50 29.04 10.24
CA ASP A 634 -38.03 30.36 10.61
C ASP A 634 -37.09 31.09 11.61
N ASP A 635 -36.56 30.38 12.61
CA ASP A 635 -35.62 30.92 13.60
C ASP A 635 -34.28 31.37 12.95
N VAL A 636 -33.74 30.55 12.05
CA VAL A 636 -32.51 30.90 11.33
C VAL A 636 -32.74 32.07 10.39
N MET A 637 -33.85 32.07 9.64
CA MET A 637 -34.22 33.13 8.70
C MET A 637 -34.45 34.46 9.41
N ALA A 638 -35.09 34.46 10.59
CA ALA A 638 -35.25 35.66 11.42
C ALA A 638 -33.89 36.23 11.89
N THR A 639 -32.95 35.35 12.23
CA THR A 639 -31.59 35.74 12.64
C THR A 639 -30.83 36.40 11.49
N VAL A 640 -30.90 35.84 10.28
CA VAL A 640 -30.18 36.36 9.12
C VAL A 640 -30.90 37.52 8.43
N ALA A 641 -32.20 37.70 8.64
CA ALA A 641 -32.99 38.81 8.07
C ALA A 641 -32.41 40.18 8.46
N VAL A 642 -31.95 40.34 9.70
CA VAL A 642 -31.32 41.60 10.16
C VAL A 642 -30.04 41.92 9.37
N LEU A 643 -29.24 40.90 9.05
CA LEU A 643 -28.01 41.04 8.26
C LEU A 643 -28.30 41.27 6.77
N ALA A 644 -29.35 40.65 6.26
CA ALA A 644 -29.82 40.81 4.89
C ALA A 644 -30.39 42.22 4.65
N ASP A 645 -31.19 42.74 5.59
CA ASP A 645 -31.79 44.08 5.54
C ASP A 645 -30.75 45.19 5.55
N GLN A 646 -29.68 45.04 6.36
CA GLN A 646 -28.53 45.96 6.36
C GLN A 646 -27.87 46.10 4.98
N ARG A 647 -28.04 45.10 4.10
CA ARG A 647 -27.53 45.07 2.73
C ARG A 647 -28.63 45.14 1.67
N SER A 648 -29.88 45.38 2.06
CA SER A 648 -31.05 45.42 1.17
C SER A 648 -31.16 44.18 0.28
N LEU A 649 -31.00 42.99 0.85
CA LEU A 649 -31.10 41.71 0.14
C LEU A 649 -32.50 41.09 0.28
N ASN A 650 -32.98 40.44 -0.77
CA ASN A 650 -34.26 39.70 -0.73
C ASN A 650 -34.02 38.26 -0.25
N LEU A 651 -34.63 37.90 0.88
CA LEU A 651 -34.47 36.60 1.53
C LEU A 651 -35.77 35.78 1.41
N SER A 652 -35.70 34.53 0.99
CA SER A 652 -36.86 33.62 0.89
C SER A 652 -36.51 32.19 1.30
N ALA A 653 -37.49 31.43 1.82
CA ALA A 653 -37.32 30.03 2.18
C ALA A 653 -38.52 29.17 1.76
N SER A 654 -38.26 27.93 1.36
CA SER A 654 -39.27 26.92 1.07
C SER A 654 -38.85 25.54 1.61
N VAL A 655 -39.79 24.85 2.24
CA VAL A 655 -39.61 23.49 2.77
C VAL A 655 -40.64 22.57 2.13
N ALA A 656 -40.18 21.48 1.52
CA ALA A 656 -41.07 20.54 0.84
C ALA A 656 -41.97 19.80 1.86
N PRO A 657 -43.28 19.69 1.60
CA PRO A 657 -44.26 19.18 2.57
C PRO A 657 -44.12 17.69 2.89
N ASP A 658 -43.36 16.95 2.07
CA ASP A 658 -43.04 15.53 2.24
C ASP A 658 -41.89 15.28 3.23
N LEU A 659 -41.16 16.32 3.67
CA LEU A 659 -40.12 16.25 4.68
C LEU A 659 -40.69 16.26 6.10
N ARG A 660 -41.26 15.12 6.50
CA ARG A 660 -41.83 14.88 7.84
C ARG A 660 -41.12 13.72 8.54
N ASP A 661 -41.22 13.70 9.86
CA ASP A 661 -40.70 12.64 10.73
C ASP A 661 -39.18 12.44 10.62
N LEU A 662 -38.43 13.55 10.55
CA LEU A 662 -36.97 13.52 10.48
C LEU A 662 -36.35 13.46 11.87
N VAL A 663 -35.36 12.59 12.04
CA VAL A 663 -34.52 12.54 13.25
C VAL A 663 -33.17 13.17 12.93
N LEU A 664 -32.89 14.35 13.47
CA LEU A 664 -31.72 15.17 13.16
C LEU A 664 -31.20 15.85 14.44
N ASP A 665 -29.96 16.33 14.43
CA ASP A 665 -29.47 17.23 15.48
C ASP A 665 -29.82 18.69 15.10
N PRO A 666 -30.76 19.36 15.80
CA PRO A 666 -31.20 20.71 15.45
C PRO A 666 -30.10 21.76 15.61
N ALA A 667 -29.17 21.58 16.57
CA ALA A 667 -28.09 22.54 16.77
C ALA A 667 -27.11 22.49 15.60
N ARG A 668 -26.78 21.28 15.12
CA ARG A 668 -25.90 21.10 13.96
C ARG A 668 -26.57 21.49 12.66
N LEU A 669 -27.86 21.24 12.51
CA LEU A 669 -28.62 21.75 11.36
C LEU A 669 -28.62 23.29 11.31
N LYS A 670 -28.88 23.96 12.44
CA LYS A 670 -28.80 25.43 12.52
C LYS A 670 -27.41 25.95 12.15
N GLN A 671 -26.36 25.29 12.62
CA GLN A 671 -24.97 25.65 12.30
C GLN A 671 -24.69 25.56 10.78
N VAL A 672 -25.12 24.49 10.12
CA VAL A 672 -24.99 24.33 8.66
C VAL A 672 -25.75 25.43 7.91
N LEU A 673 -27.00 25.72 8.31
CA LEU A 673 -27.83 26.74 7.67
C LEU A 673 -27.24 28.15 7.83
N LEU A 674 -26.78 28.50 9.05
CA LEU A 674 -26.13 29.78 9.31
C LEU A 674 -24.84 29.94 8.50
N ASN A 675 -24.05 28.87 8.34
CA ASN A 675 -22.83 28.92 7.53
C ASN A 675 -23.12 29.17 6.04
N TYR A 676 -24.11 28.49 5.45
CA TYR A 676 -24.46 28.72 4.05
C TYR A 676 -25.13 30.09 3.84
N LEU A 677 -26.07 30.49 4.70
CA LEU A 677 -26.77 31.78 4.57
C LEU A 677 -25.87 32.99 4.83
N SER A 678 -24.97 32.91 5.82
CA SER A 678 -24.01 34.00 6.07
C SER A 678 -23.01 34.16 4.92
N ASN A 679 -22.58 33.06 4.29
CA ASN A 679 -21.79 33.11 3.06
C ASN A 679 -22.58 33.74 1.91
N ALA A 680 -23.83 33.34 1.68
CA ALA A 680 -24.69 33.93 0.67
C ALA A 680 -24.85 35.45 0.86
N ILE A 681 -25.12 35.91 2.08
CA ILE A 681 -25.24 37.35 2.41
C ILE A 681 -23.92 38.10 2.19
N LYS A 682 -22.79 37.45 2.49
CA LYS A 682 -21.46 38.04 2.34
C LYS A 682 -21.11 38.30 0.87
N PHE A 683 -21.46 37.38 -0.04
CA PHE A 683 -21.05 37.39 -1.45
C PHE A 683 -22.13 37.87 -2.43
N THR A 684 -23.35 38.12 -1.95
CA THR A 684 -24.41 38.75 -2.74
C THR A 684 -24.28 40.28 -2.69
N LEU A 685 -24.38 40.92 -3.85
CA LEU A 685 -24.38 42.39 -3.97
C LEU A 685 -25.71 42.99 -3.47
N THR A 686 -25.68 44.25 -3.02
CA THR A 686 -26.87 45.00 -2.56
C THR A 686 -28.02 44.90 -3.57
N GLY A 687 -29.24 44.55 -3.11
CA GLY A 687 -30.40 44.33 -3.98
C GLY A 687 -30.52 42.92 -4.59
N GLY A 688 -29.57 42.03 -4.33
CA GLY A 688 -29.61 40.63 -4.79
C GLY A 688 -30.60 39.76 -4.02
N ARG A 689 -30.75 38.50 -4.48
CA ARG A 689 -31.68 37.50 -3.91
C ARG A 689 -30.92 36.34 -3.28
N ILE A 690 -31.47 35.82 -2.20
CA ILE A 690 -31.03 34.59 -1.52
C ILE A 690 -32.25 33.72 -1.25
N GLU A 691 -32.18 32.45 -1.62
CA GLU A 691 -33.27 31.48 -1.49
C GLU A 691 -32.79 30.20 -0.82
N LEU A 692 -33.46 29.79 0.26
CA LEU A 692 -33.28 28.51 0.92
C LEU A 692 -34.35 27.52 0.46
N ARG A 693 -33.96 26.34 -0.02
CA ARG A 693 -34.87 25.25 -0.39
C ARG A 693 -34.51 23.97 0.35
N MET A 694 -35.50 23.28 0.91
CA MET A 694 -35.33 21.93 1.46
C MET A 694 -36.25 20.96 0.74
N VAL A 695 -35.69 19.94 0.10
CA VAL A 695 -36.41 19.00 -0.78
C VAL A 695 -36.05 17.54 -0.48
N GLY A 696 -37.00 16.62 -0.67
CA GLY A 696 -36.72 15.17 -0.58
C GLY A 696 -35.89 14.67 -1.77
N GLU A 697 -34.93 13.78 -1.50
CA GLU A 697 -34.12 13.08 -2.53
C GLU A 697 -34.39 11.57 -2.42
N GLY A 698 -35.60 11.17 -2.82
CA GLY A 698 -36.10 9.82 -2.65
C GLY A 698 -36.50 9.48 -1.20
N PRO A 699 -36.68 8.19 -0.86
CA PRO A 699 -37.27 7.79 0.42
C PRO A 699 -36.28 7.82 1.60
N ARG A 700 -34.97 7.91 1.33
CA ARG A 700 -33.91 7.76 2.35
C ARG A 700 -33.00 8.97 2.50
N LEU A 701 -33.10 9.96 1.62
CA LEU A 701 -32.26 11.16 1.65
C LEU A 701 -33.14 12.41 1.48
N TRP A 702 -32.63 13.54 1.94
CA TRP A 702 -33.18 14.85 1.68
C TRP A 702 -32.04 15.84 1.48
N ARG A 703 -32.34 16.98 0.86
CA ARG A 703 -31.35 17.97 0.46
C ARG A 703 -31.78 19.35 0.92
N LEU A 704 -30.84 20.09 1.49
CA LEU A 704 -30.96 21.53 1.72
C LEU A 704 -30.09 22.26 0.69
N GLU A 705 -30.62 23.32 0.09
CA GLU A 705 -29.98 24.14 -0.94
C GLU A 705 -30.11 25.62 -0.56
N VAL A 706 -29.02 26.37 -0.63
CA VAL A 706 -28.99 27.83 -0.50
C VAL A 706 -28.47 28.41 -1.79
N GLU A 707 -29.33 29.13 -2.50
CA GLU A 707 -29.03 29.82 -3.76
C GLU A 707 -28.88 31.32 -3.52
N ASP A 708 -27.83 31.90 -4.07
CA ASP A 708 -27.53 33.33 -4.02
C ASP A 708 -27.35 33.88 -5.45
N SER A 709 -27.67 35.16 -5.67
CA SER A 709 -27.43 35.86 -6.93
C SER A 709 -26.16 36.72 -6.88
N GLY A 710 -25.12 36.24 -6.20
CA GLY A 710 -23.86 36.96 -5.99
C GLY A 710 -22.87 36.83 -7.15
N ILE A 711 -21.59 37.02 -6.82
CA ILE A 711 -20.50 37.08 -7.80
C ILE A 711 -20.23 35.76 -8.55
N GLY A 712 -20.75 34.64 -8.04
CA GLY A 712 -20.43 33.30 -8.57
C GLY A 712 -18.97 32.89 -8.37
N ILE A 713 -18.65 31.64 -8.70
CA ILE A 713 -17.36 31.00 -8.44
C ILE A 713 -16.86 30.36 -9.75
N PRO A 714 -15.62 30.66 -10.18
CA PRO A 714 -15.03 30.04 -11.36
C PRO A 714 -14.88 28.51 -11.22
N PRO A 715 -15.08 27.72 -12.29
CA PRO A 715 -14.94 26.27 -12.27
C PRO A 715 -13.58 25.80 -11.73
N GLU A 716 -12.50 26.52 -12.07
CA GLU A 716 -11.13 26.16 -11.66
C GLU A 716 -10.92 26.31 -10.14
N ARG A 717 -11.77 27.09 -9.47
CA ARG A 717 -11.70 27.38 -8.04
C ARG A 717 -12.70 26.59 -7.21
N THR A 718 -13.61 25.84 -7.84
CA THR A 718 -14.61 25.02 -7.14
C THR A 718 -13.95 23.92 -6.29
N GLY A 719 -12.83 23.35 -6.77
CA GLY A 719 -12.06 22.33 -6.05
C GLY A 719 -11.31 22.84 -4.81
N GLN A 720 -11.27 24.15 -4.61
CA GLN A 720 -10.63 24.81 -3.46
C GLN A 720 -11.63 25.10 -2.33
N LEU A 721 -12.92 24.90 -2.58
CA LEU A 721 -13.98 25.06 -1.58
C LEU A 721 -14.03 23.85 -0.66
N PHE A 722 -14.50 24.06 0.57
CA PHE A 722 -14.57 23.04 1.62
C PHE A 722 -13.20 22.50 2.09
N VAL A 723 -12.11 23.15 1.70
CA VAL A 723 -10.76 22.90 2.22
C VAL A 723 -10.48 23.85 3.38
N GLU A 724 -9.89 23.33 4.45
CA GLU A 724 -9.60 24.07 5.67
C GLU A 724 -8.65 25.25 5.41
N PHE A 725 -9.00 26.43 5.94
CA PHE A 725 -8.21 27.67 5.83
C PHE A 725 -7.99 28.19 4.41
N GLN A 726 -8.68 27.64 3.40
CA GLN A 726 -8.56 28.12 2.04
C GLN A 726 -9.55 29.27 1.78
N GLN A 727 -9.03 30.41 1.33
CA GLN A 727 -9.81 31.58 0.94
C GLN A 727 -9.57 31.90 -0.53
N LEU A 728 -10.63 32.31 -1.24
CA LEU A 728 -10.53 32.74 -2.64
C LEU A 728 -10.17 34.23 -2.65
N ASP A 729 -8.87 34.53 -2.75
CA ASP A 729 -8.36 35.91 -2.81
C ASP A 729 -8.61 36.52 -4.20
N ASP A 730 -9.65 37.36 -4.31
CA ASP A 730 -9.77 38.34 -5.39
C ASP A 730 -9.74 39.76 -4.83
N GLY A 731 -8.91 40.61 -5.45
CA GLY A 731 -8.66 42.00 -5.07
C GLY A 731 -9.87 42.95 -5.07
N LEU A 732 -11.07 42.47 -5.43
CA LEU A 732 -12.34 43.20 -5.36
C LEU A 732 -13.02 43.08 -3.97
N THR A 733 -12.54 42.18 -3.11
CA THR A 733 -13.21 41.78 -1.84
C THR A 733 -12.38 42.02 -0.58
N LYS A 734 -11.50 43.04 -0.58
CA LYS A 734 -10.72 43.46 0.62
C LYS A 734 -11.54 43.89 1.86
N ARG A 735 -12.88 43.84 1.80
CA ARG A 735 -13.77 44.27 2.91
C ARG A 735 -14.27 43.15 3.83
N HIS A 736 -14.09 41.87 3.50
CA HIS A 736 -14.64 40.79 4.33
C HIS A 736 -13.67 39.61 4.52
N GLN A 737 -12.81 39.68 5.55
CA GLN A 737 -12.06 38.54 6.07
C GLN A 737 -13.03 37.47 6.60
N GLY A 738 -12.84 36.20 6.18
CA GLY A 738 -13.45 35.04 6.83
C GLY A 738 -12.35 34.17 7.45
N THR A 739 -12.70 33.10 8.16
CA THR A 739 -11.72 32.18 8.80
C THR A 739 -11.26 31.04 7.87
N GLY A 740 -11.94 30.86 6.73
CA GLY A 740 -11.73 29.70 5.84
C GLY A 740 -12.16 28.35 6.44
N LEU A 741 -12.71 28.31 7.65
CA LEU A 741 -13.10 27.08 8.36
C LEU A 741 -14.58 26.72 8.17
N GLY A 742 -15.47 27.69 7.98
CA GLY A 742 -16.92 27.46 8.02
C GLY A 742 -17.45 26.44 7.01
N LEU A 743 -16.97 26.46 5.75
CA LEU A 743 -17.36 25.49 4.74
C LEU A 743 -16.74 24.11 5.01
N ALA A 744 -15.47 24.04 5.41
CA ALA A 744 -14.81 22.78 5.76
C ALA A 744 -15.50 22.09 6.96
N LEU A 745 -15.85 22.85 8.01
CA LEU A 745 -16.61 22.34 9.15
C LEU A 745 -18.00 21.88 8.74
N THR A 746 -18.68 22.62 7.86
CA THR A 746 -19.99 22.23 7.32
C THR A 746 -19.91 20.89 6.58
N ARG A 747 -18.89 20.69 5.76
CA ARG A 747 -18.62 19.41 5.10
C ARG A 747 -18.42 18.29 6.11
N ARG A 748 -17.55 18.49 7.11
CA ARG A 748 -17.27 17.48 8.15
C ARG A 748 -18.49 17.12 8.99
N LEU A 749 -19.31 18.10 9.36
CA LEU A 749 -20.56 17.88 10.09
C LEU A 749 -21.57 17.07 9.28
N VAL A 750 -21.69 17.33 7.97
CA VAL A 750 -22.60 16.61 7.07
C VAL A 750 -22.09 15.19 6.79
N GLU A 751 -20.80 15.03 6.50
CA GLU A 751 -20.16 13.72 6.27
C GLU A 751 -20.22 12.82 7.51
N ALA A 752 -20.00 13.38 8.72
CA ALA A 752 -20.12 12.64 9.98
C ALA A 752 -21.54 12.12 10.25
N GLN A 753 -22.56 12.73 9.64
CA GLN A 753 -23.95 12.28 9.68
C GLN A 753 -24.30 11.35 8.49
N GLY A 754 -23.32 10.92 7.69
CA GLY A 754 -23.52 10.06 6.52
C GLY A 754 -24.06 10.79 5.28
N GLY A 755 -23.94 12.12 5.24
CA GLY A 755 -24.35 12.98 4.15
C GLY A 755 -23.20 13.39 3.20
N ARG A 756 -23.53 14.27 2.25
CA ARG A 756 -22.55 14.90 1.33
C ARG A 756 -22.89 16.36 1.06
N VAL A 757 -21.90 17.17 0.70
CA VAL A 757 -22.08 18.59 0.32
C VAL A 757 -21.63 18.85 -1.11
N GLY A 758 -22.03 19.98 -1.68
CA GLY A 758 -21.52 20.46 -2.96
C GLY A 758 -21.98 21.87 -3.31
N VAL A 759 -21.61 22.31 -4.50
CA VAL A 759 -21.95 23.64 -5.02
C VAL A 759 -22.16 23.60 -6.53
N TYR A 760 -23.12 24.37 -7.02
CA TYR A 760 -23.26 24.75 -8.42
C TYR A 760 -23.04 26.26 -8.52
N SER A 761 -22.21 26.74 -9.41
CA SER A 761 -21.94 28.18 -9.50
C SER A 761 -21.50 28.56 -10.90
N ASP A 762 -21.99 29.72 -11.35
CA ASP A 762 -21.62 30.33 -12.62
C ASP A 762 -21.11 31.76 -12.33
N PRO A 763 -19.89 32.14 -12.79
CA PRO A 763 -19.36 33.49 -12.57
C PRO A 763 -20.33 34.58 -13.03
N GLY A 764 -20.64 35.52 -12.13
CA GLY A 764 -21.55 36.64 -12.35
C GLY A 764 -23.05 36.31 -12.26
N GLN A 765 -23.43 35.04 -12.10
CA GLN A 765 -24.84 34.63 -11.97
C GLN A 765 -25.22 34.15 -10.55
N GLY A 766 -24.21 33.85 -9.71
CA GLY A 766 -24.40 33.46 -8.31
C GLY A 766 -24.01 32.01 -8.02
N SER A 767 -24.32 31.53 -6.82
CA SER A 767 -23.94 30.19 -6.38
C SER A 767 -25.10 29.48 -5.68
N ARG A 768 -25.16 28.15 -5.81
CA ARG A 768 -26.10 27.27 -5.11
C ARG A 768 -25.31 26.23 -4.33
N PHE A 769 -25.20 26.43 -3.01
CA PHE A 769 -24.60 25.46 -2.09
C PHE A 769 -25.64 24.46 -1.63
N TYR A 770 -25.28 23.18 -1.52
CA TYR A 770 -26.21 22.15 -1.08
C TYR A 770 -25.57 21.14 -0.12
N ALA A 771 -26.39 20.57 0.76
CA ALA A 771 -26.05 19.42 1.59
C ALA A 771 -27.17 18.36 1.51
N VAL A 772 -26.78 17.10 1.33
CA VAL A 772 -27.65 15.93 1.28
C VAL A 772 -27.46 15.13 2.56
N LEU A 773 -28.54 14.84 3.28
CA LEU A 773 -28.55 14.15 4.57
C LEU A 773 -29.51 12.96 4.56
N PRO A 774 -29.28 11.93 5.39
CA PRO A 774 -30.18 10.78 5.49
C PRO A 774 -31.51 11.11 6.18
N ARG A 775 -32.55 10.37 5.80
CA ARG A 775 -33.92 10.39 6.35
C ARG A 775 -34.16 9.09 7.13
N GLN A 776 -34.10 9.14 8.47
CA GLN A 776 -34.41 7.99 9.34
C GLN A 776 -35.83 8.11 9.94
N PRO A 777 -36.72 7.10 9.79
CA PRO A 777 -38.07 7.11 10.38
C PRO A 777 -38.09 6.69 11.87
N LEU A 778 -39.00 7.24 12.67
CA LEU A 778 -39.22 6.86 14.07
C LEU A 778 -39.68 5.40 14.23
N GLY A 779 -38.94 4.60 14.99
CA GLY A 779 -39.39 3.31 15.51
C GLY A 779 -40.26 3.48 16.76
N VAL A 780 -41.45 2.86 16.76
CA VAL A 780 -42.43 2.89 17.85
C VAL A 780 -41.92 2.10 19.07
N ALA A 781 -41.94 2.72 20.26
CA ALA A 781 -41.65 2.06 21.54
C ALA A 781 -42.91 2.03 22.43
N THR A 782 -43.18 0.85 22.99
CA THR A 782 -44.31 0.45 23.86
C THR A 782 -44.28 1.06 25.28
N GLU A 783 -45.46 1.37 25.83
CA GLU A 783 -45.76 1.77 27.23
C GLU A 783 -45.40 0.66 28.25
N ALA A 784 -45.20 0.82 29.58
CA ALA A 784 -45.66 1.75 30.66
C ALA A 784 -44.71 1.61 31.91
N PRO A 785 -44.98 1.99 33.21
CA PRO A 785 -46.06 2.80 33.86
C PRO A 785 -45.67 3.78 35.04
N ARG A 786 -46.66 4.64 35.42
CA ARG A 786 -47.00 5.37 36.69
C ARG A 786 -46.15 6.56 37.22
N SER A 787 -46.67 7.79 37.03
CA SER A 787 -46.10 9.10 37.41
C SER A 787 -46.26 9.50 38.90
N ALA A 788 -45.20 10.01 39.53
CA ALA A 788 -45.21 10.55 40.91
C ALA A 788 -45.02 12.10 40.99
N GLN A 789 -44.79 12.77 39.85
CA GLN A 789 -44.45 14.19 39.78
C GLN A 789 -45.41 14.96 38.86
N LEU A 790 -45.62 16.25 39.11
CA LEU A 790 -46.39 17.14 38.23
C LEU A 790 -45.58 18.40 37.87
N ILE A 791 -45.46 18.66 36.57
CA ILE A 791 -44.76 19.81 36.00
C ILE A 791 -45.79 20.79 35.42
N ALA A 792 -45.85 21.99 36.00
CA ALA A 792 -46.71 23.08 35.57
C ALA A 792 -45.87 24.25 35.03
N LEU A 793 -45.70 24.29 33.72
CA LEU A 793 -44.94 25.33 33.02
C LEU A 793 -45.84 26.05 32.02
N ARG A 794 -45.70 27.38 31.93
CA ARG A 794 -46.39 28.20 30.91
C ARG A 794 -45.95 27.79 29.49
N ASP A 795 -44.70 27.36 29.35
CA ASP A 795 -44.10 27.03 28.06
C ASP A 795 -44.27 25.53 27.69
N HIS A 796 -45.15 25.28 26.72
CA HIS A 796 -45.59 23.94 26.29
C HIS A 796 -44.43 23.02 25.81
N PRO A 797 -43.46 23.48 25.01
CA PRO A 797 -42.35 22.65 24.51
C PRO A 797 -41.29 22.36 25.58
N LEU A 798 -41.09 23.25 26.56
CA LEU A 798 -40.23 22.96 27.71
C LEU A 798 -40.90 21.95 28.64
N ARG A 799 -42.21 22.08 28.86
CA ARG A 799 -43.01 21.19 29.71
C ARG A 799 -43.03 19.75 29.20
N ASP A 800 -43.37 19.54 27.94
CA ASP A 800 -43.52 18.18 27.39
C ASP A 800 -42.16 17.57 27.01
N GLY A 801 -41.16 18.41 26.70
CA GLY A 801 -39.77 17.98 26.59
C GLY A 801 -39.24 17.43 27.92
N LEU A 802 -39.50 18.14 29.02
CA LEU A 802 -39.05 17.75 30.35
C LEU A 802 -39.75 16.49 30.88
N ALA A 803 -41.06 16.35 30.66
CA ALA A 803 -41.78 15.14 31.05
C ALA A 803 -41.28 13.89 30.30
N ARG A 804 -40.93 14.04 29.01
CA ARG A 804 -40.28 12.97 28.24
C ARG A 804 -38.89 12.65 28.77
N GLU A 805 -38.08 13.66 29.09
CA GLU A 805 -36.73 13.48 29.64
C GLU A 805 -36.76 12.76 31.01
N LEU A 806 -37.71 13.12 31.88
CA LEU A 806 -37.93 12.41 33.13
C LEU A 806 -38.42 10.98 32.91
N SER A 807 -39.34 10.76 31.96
CA SER A 807 -39.82 9.42 31.61
C SER A 807 -38.69 8.53 31.08
N GLN A 808 -37.77 9.08 30.27
CA GLN A 808 -36.57 8.38 29.81
C GLN A 808 -35.61 8.06 30.97
N ALA A 809 -35.60 8.89 32.01
CA ALA A 809 -34.87 8.64 33.25
C ALA A 809 -35.59 7.67 34.22
N GLY A 810 -36.73 7.10 33.82
CA GLY A 810 -37.54 6.16 34.61
C GLY A 810 -38.45 6.83 35.64
N VAL A 811 -38.66 8.14 35.54
CA VAL A 811 -39.50 8.94 36.43
C VAL A 811 -40.68 9.46 35.64
N ALA A 812 -41.87 8.90 35.86
CA ALA A 812 -43.05 9.39 35.16
C ALA A 812 -43.53 10.71 35.81
N ALA A 813 -43.88 11.69 34.96
CA ALA A 813 -44.32 13.02 35.36
C ALA A 813 -45.54 13.47 34.54
N ASP A 814 -46.58 13.94 35.21
CA ASP A 814 -47.75 14.54 34.58
C ASP A 814 -47.45 16.02 34.25
N THR A 815 -48.12 16.58 33.24
CA THR A 815 -47.91 17.97 32.82
C THR A 815 -49.19 18.81 32.90
N ALA A 816 -49.05 20.10 33.22
CA ALA A 816 -50.15 21.06 33.23
C ALA A 816 -49.75 22.40 32.58
N ALA A 817 -50.68 22.99 31.83
CA ALA A 817 -50.48 24.25 31.11
C ALA A 817 -51.04 25.48 31.84
N THR A 818 -52.05 25.25 32.68
CA THR A 818 -52.84 26.30 33.34
C THR A 818 -52.98 26.02 34.83
N ALA A 819 -53.19 27.07 35.64
CA ALA A 819 -53.45 26.93 37.07
C ALA A 819 -54.73 26.10 37.33
N ALA A 820 -55.74 26.22 36.47
CA ALA A 820 -56.95 25.39 36.50
C ALA A 820 -56.64 23.89 36.30
N ASP A 821 -55.76 23.54 35.36
CA ASP A 821 -55.32 22.15 35.16
C ASP A 821 -54.55 21.60 36.35
N VAL A 822 -53.67 22.41 36.94
CA VAL A 822 -52.94 22.03 38.16
C VAL A 822 -53.91 21.70 39.28
N LEU A 823 -54.92 22.54 39.53
CA LEU A 823 -55.93 22.30 40.58
C LEU A 823 -56.81 21.08 40.28
N ARG A 824 -57.17 20.85 39.01
CA ARG A 824 -57.94 19.67 38.59
C ARG A 824 -57.16 18.37 38.81
N LEU A 825 -55.89 18.32 38.38
CA LEU A 825 -55.04 17.14 38.52
C LEU A 825 -54.70 16.84 39.98
N THR A 826 -54.34 17.86 40.76
CA THR A 826 -53.95 17.72 42.18
C THR A 826 -55.13 17.41 43.12
N ARG A 827 -56.38 17.66 42.70
CA ARG A 827 -57.60 17.19 43.37
C ARG A 827 -57.93 15.74 43.04
N ALA A 828 -57.63 15.29 41.82
CA ALA A 828 -57.92 13.94 41.36
C ALA A 828 -56.85 12.91 41.77
N ARG A 829 -55.59 13.35 41.96
CA ARG A 829 -54.44 12.49 42.24
C ARG A 829 -53.50 13.11 43.28
N ARG A 830 -52.72 12.25 43.93
CA ARG A 830 -51.68 12.65 44.89
C ARG A 830 -50.32 12.72 44.19
N TYR A 831 -49.69 13.88 44.24
CA TYR A 831 -48.32 14.11 43.77
C TYR A 831 -47.37 14.29 44.96
N THR A 832 -46.10 13.91 44.79
CA THR A 832 -45.06 14.12 45.82
C THR A 832 -44.23 15.37 45.56
N GLU A 833 -44.02 15.74 44.29
CA GLU A 833 -43.34 16.97 43.88
C GLU A 833 -44.10 17.74 42.80
N LEU A 834 -44.04 19.07 42.89
CA LEU A 834 -44.70 20.04 42.02
C LEU A 834 -43.67 21.08 41.54
N ALA A 835 -43.42 21.16 40.24
CA ALA A 835 -42.65 22.25 39.65
C ALA A 835 -43.62 23.28 39.04
N ILE A 836 -43.74 24.47 39.63
CA ILE A 836 -44.76 25.46 39.25
C ILE A 836 -44.14 26.77 38.78
N ASP A 837 -44.47 27.17 37.55
CA ASP A 837 -44.20 28.49 37.00
C ASP A 837 -45.03 29.55 37.72
N MET A 838 -44.36 30.52 38.34
CA MET A 838 -45.04 31.58 39.11
C MET A 838 -45.80 32.56 38.21
N GLY A 839 -45.53 32.56 36.92
CA GLY A 839 -46.35 33.22 35.92
C GLY A 839 -47.08 32.19 35.06
N LEU A 840 -48.14 31.55 35.53
CA LEU A 840 -49.12 30.89 34.63
C LEU A 840 -50.09 31.95 34.06
N GLN A 841 -50.77 31.70 32.94
CA GLN A 841 -51.53 32.74 32.22
C GLN A 841 -52.87 33.12 32.90
N ASP A 842 -53.42 32.23 33.72
CA ASP A 842 -54.80 32.27 34.24
C ASP A 842 -54.92 32.63 35.74
N SER A 843 -53.82 32.62 36.50
CA SER A 843 -53.76 33.12 37.89
C SER A 843 -52.31 33.44 38.29
N PRO A 844 -52.06 34.46 39.13
CA PRO A 844 -50.74 34.65 39.76
C PRO A 844 -50.36 33.41 40.59
N GLY A 845 -49.10 32.95 40.48
CA GLY A 845 -48.64 31.69 41.07
C GLY A 845 -48.84 31.58 42.58
N LEU A 846 -48.79 32.69 43.32
CA LEU A 846 -49.02 32.73 44.77
C LEU A 846 -50.47 32.36 45.16
N SER A 847 -51.47 32.76 44.38
CA SER A 847 -52.88 32.42 44.61
C SER A 847 -53.17 30.94 44.36
N LEU A 848 -52.48 30.34 43.38
CA LEU A 848 -52.53 28.90 43.09
C LEU A 848 -51.92 28.09 44.25
N LEU A 849 -50.80 28.55 44.82
CA LEU A 849 -50.17 27.90 45.98
C LEU A 849 -51.09 27.92 47.21
N ALA A 850 -51.75 29.04 47.48
CA ALA A 850 -52.75 29.13 48.56
C ALA A 850 -53.92 28.16 48.34
N ALA A 851 -54.41 28.03 47.10
CA ALA A 851 -55.48 27.09 46.76
C ALA A 851 -55.04 25.61 46.88
N LEU A 852 -53.82 25.26 46.49
CA LEU A 852 -53.26 23.90 46.65
C LEU A 852 -53.09 23.48 48.11
N ARG A 853 -52.83 24.45 49.01
CA ARG A 853 -52.70 24.21 50.45
C ARG A 853 -54.03 24.29 51.21
N SER A 854 -55.08 24.84 50.61
CA SER A 854 -56.42 24.94 51.22
C SER A 854 -57.16 23.61 51.40
N GLY A 855 -56.65 22.51 50.83
CA GLY A 855 -57.12 21.14 51.05
C GLY A 855 -57.09 20.27 49.79
N GLY A 856 -56.66 19.01 49.91
CA GLY A 856 -56.62 18.02 48.83
C GLY A 856 -55.49 16.98 48.95
N PRO A 857 -55.47 15.91 48.12
CA PRO A 857 -54.52 14.80 48.23
C PRO A 857 -53.04 15.22 48.13
N SER A 858 -52.76 16.28 47.37
CA SER A 858 -51.41 16.81 47.10
C SER A 858 -51.02 18.00 47.99
N MET A 859 -51.77 18.30 49.05
CA MET A 859 -51.54 19.48 49.91
C MET A 859 -50.19 19.48 50.64
N HIS A 860 -49.48 18.34 50.69
CA HIS A 860 -48.15 18.20 51.29
C HIS A 860 -47.00 18.03 50.26
N ALA A 861 -47.29 18.10 48.96
CA ALA A 861 -46.27 17.95 47.92
C ALA A 861 -45.20 19.05 48.00
N ALA A 862 -43.93 18.72 47.80
CA ALA A 862 -42.85 19.71 47.75
C ALA A 862 -43.01 20.60 46.50
N VAL A 863 -42.91 21.92 46.66
CA VAL A 863 -43.13 22.87 45.56
C VAL A 863 -41.82 23.55 45.20
N LYS A 864 -41.44 23.45 43.92
CA LYS A 864 -40.34 24.20 43.30
C LYS A 864 -40.93 25.33 42.47
N ALA A 865 -40.64 26.58 42.84
CA ALA A 865 -41.16 27.76 42.16
C ALA A 865 -40.21 28.21 41.04
N LEU A 866 -40.74 28.54 39.88
CA LEU A 866 -39.96 29.00 38.73
C LEU A 866 -40.29 30.47 38.45
N ALA A 867 -39.32 31.38 38.61
CA ALA A 867 -39.54 32.83 38.58
C ALA A 867 -38.49 33.61 37.74
N LEU A 868 -38.88 34.77 37.21
CA LEU A 868 -38.01 35.68 36.44
C LEU A 868 -37.07 36.52 37.32
N THR A 869 -37.39 36.68 38.60
CA THR A 869 -36.57 37.40 39.59
C THR A 869 -36.94 36.85 40.98
N PRO A 870 -35.97 36.50 41.87
CA PRO A 870 -36.32 36.10 43.23
C PRO A 870 -37.00 37.27 43.93
N PRO A 871 -38.15 37.07 44.60
CA PRO A 871 -38.88 38.16 45.24
C PRO A 871 -37.99 38.76 46.33
N SER A 872 -37.51 39.98 46.07
CA SER A 872 -36.74 40.76 47.03
C SER A 872 -37.72 41.38 48.02
N GLY A 873 -37.66 40.95 49.28
CA GLY A 873 -38.29 41.65 50.40
C GLY A 873 -39.79 41.89 50.29
N ALA A 874 -40.61 40.85 50.44
CA ALA A 874 -41.97 41.00 50.95
C ALA A 874 -42.27 39.82 51.86
N GLY A 875 -42.54 40.09 53.13
CA GLY A 875 -42.93 39.09 54.12
C GLY A 875 -44.21 38.40 53.68
N VAL A 876 -44.06 37.17 53.18
CA VAL A 876 -45.18 36.26 52.95
C VAL A 876 -44.72 34.87 53.40
N ALA A 877 -45.40 34.34 54.41
CA ALA A 877 -45.08 33.08 55.08
C ALA A 877 -45.41 31.86 54.20
N PHE A 878 -44.56 31.52 53.23
CA PHE A 878 -44.73 30.33 52.38
C PHE A 878 -43.44 29.52 52.21
N PRO A 879 -43.40 28.21 52.54
CA PRO A 879 -42.23 27.37 52.34
C PRO A 879 -42.19 26.85 50.89
N VAL A 880 -41.38 27.48 50.04
CA VAL A 880 -41.00 26.97 48.72
C VAL A 880 -39.67 26.24 48.87
N SER A 881 -39.56 25.01 48.36
CA SER A 881 -38.39 24.15 48.53
C SER A 881 -37.17 24.64 47.73
N GLU A 882 -37.41 25.25 46.57
CA GLU A 882 -36.37 25.71 45.66
C GLU A 882 -36.94 26.76 44.69
N VAL A 883 -36.20 27.84 44.40
CA VAL A 883 -36.58 28.86 43.40
C VAL A 883 -35.61 28.81 42.23
N LEU A 884 -36.11 28.43 41.05
CA LEU A 884 -35.30 28.31 39.84
C LEU A 884 -35.48 29.56 38.96
N ALA A 885 -34.39 30.26 38.71
CA ALA A 885 -34.36 31.48 37.90
C ALA A 885 -34.44 31.15 36.40
N LYS A 886 -35.25 31.91 35.65
CA LYS A 886 -35.28 31.84 34.18
C LYS A 886 -34.09 32.61 33.57
N PRO A 887 -33.51 32.16 32.44
CA PRO A 887 -33.99 31.09 31.55
C PRO A 887 -33.61 29.69 32.04
N LEU A 888 -34.60 28.80 32.06
CA LEU A 888 -34.47 27.43 32.54
C LEU A 888 -33.90 26.55 31.44
N ARG A 889 -32.73 25.94 31.68
CA ARG A 889 -32.18 24.92 30.77
C ARG A 889 -32.75 23.56 31.13
N ARG A 890 -33.29 22.81 30.14
CA ARG A 890 -33.91 21.48 30.34
C ARG A 890 -33.08 20.52 31.20
N PRO A 891 -31.74 20.37 30.99
CA PRO A 891 -30.94 19.45 31.80
C PRO A 891 -30.79 19.89 33.26
N ALA A 892 -30.85 21.20 33.53
CA ALA A 892 -30.78 21.73 34.89
C ALA A 892 -32.10 21.50 35.64
N LEU A 893 -33.23 21.64 34.94
CA LEU A 893 -34.55 21.40 35.48
C LEU A 893 -34.85 19.90 35.65
N ALA A 894 -34.43 19.05 34.70
CA ALA A 894 -34.51 17.60 34.83
C ALA A 894 -33.62 17.08 35.96
N ARG A 895 -32.39 17.60 36.10
CA ARG A 895 -31.49 17.29 37.23
C ARG A 895 -32.06 17.75 38.57
N ALA A 896 -32.73 18.89 38.62
CA ALA A 896 -33.40 19.36 39.83
C ALA A 896 -34.60 18.48 40.22
N LEU A 897 -35.23 17.78 39.26
CA LEU A 897 -36.44 16.96 39.47
C LEU A 897 -36.16 15.46 39.67
N VAL A 898 -34.89 15.03 39.60
CA VAL A 898 -34.47 13.65 39.93
C VAL A 898 -33.87 13.63 41.33
N PRO A 899 -34.47 12.93 42.31
CA PRO A 899 -33.91 12.84 43.65
C PRO A 899 -32.55 12.11 43.64
N LEU A 900 -31.45 12.78 44.02
CA LEU A 900 -30.12 12.14 44.12
C LEU A 900 -30.10 10.99 45.14
N ARG A 901 -30.95 11.10 46.18
CA ARG A 901 -31.16 10.11 47.23
C ARG A 901 -31.56 8.72 46.70
N ASP A 902 -32.37 8.66 45.65
CA ASP A 902 -32.88 7.38 45.14
C ASP A 902 -31.83 6.63 44.28
N ARG A 903 -30.69 7.28 43.95
CA ARG A 903 -29.62 6.71 43.11
C ARG A 903 -28.37 6.26 43.88
N LEU A 904 -28.12 6.79 45.08
CA LEU A 904 -26.99 6.40 45.96
C LEU A 904 -27.34 5.24 46.91
N GLY A 905 -28.58 4.76 46.88
CA GLY A 905 -29.12 3.73 47.78
C GLY A 905 -29.71 4.35 49.06
N PRO A 906 -30.83 3.82 49.58
CA PRO A 906 -31.45 4.38 50.78
C PRO A 906 -30.57 4.17 52.01
N GLY A 907 -30.25 5.25 52.75
CA GLY A 907 -29.70 5.20 54.11
C GLY A 907 -28.17 5.19 54.26
N ARG A 908 -27.39 5.39 53.19
CA ARG A 908 -25.91 5.48 53.27
C ARG A 908 -25.45 6.93 53.07
N PRO A 909 -24.70 7.53 54.03
CA PRO A 909 -24.25 8.90 53.91
C PRO A 909 -23.09 9.06 52.91
N VAL A 910 -22.86 10.27 52.41
CA VAL A 910 -21.63 10.64 51.72
C VAL A 910 -20.62 11.13 52.75
N LEU A 911 -19.41 10.55 52.76
CA LEU A 911 -18.33 10.98 53.66
C LEU A 911 -17.55 12.12 53.02
N VAL A 912 -17.49 13.27 53.67
CA VAL A 912 -16.71 14.44 53.22
C VAL A 912 -15.46 14.55 54.09
N VAL A 913 -14.28 14.53 53.45
CA VAL A 913 -12.96 14.53 54.11
C VAL A 913 -12.17 15.73 53.61
N ASP A 914 -11.98 16.71 54.48
CA ASP A 914 -11.30 17.98 54.20
C ASP A 914 -10.85 18.55 55.55
N ASP A 915 -9.65 19.14 55.68
CA ASP A 915 -9.14 19.67 56.95
C ASP A 915 -9.63 21.10 57.24
N GLU A 916 -10.11 21.82 56.23
CA GLU A 916 -10.65 23.17 56.33
C GLU A 916 -12.15 23.15 56.74
N ALA A 917 -12.48 23.85 57.84
CA ALA A 917 -13.85 23.85 58.37
C ALA A 917 -14.87 24.50 57.43
N SER A 918 -14.50 25.61 56.78
CA SER A 918 -15.32 26.33 55.80
C SER A 918 -15.68 25.44 54.61
N SER A 919 -14.71 24.70 54.06
CA SER A 919 -14.87 23.83 52.90
C SER A 919 -15.74 22.61 53.24
N ARG A 920 -15.54 21.99 54.41
CA ARG A 920 -16.42 20.94 54.94
C ARG A 920 -17.86 21.40 55.11
N GLU A 921 -18.09 22.54 55.78
CA GLU A 921 -19.43 23.05 56.04
C GLU A 921 -20.17 23.38 54.75
N LEU A 922 -19.49 24.01 53.79
CA LEU A 922 -20.04 24.33 52.48
C LEU A 922 -20.47 23.06 51.72
N MET A 923 -19.62 22.03 51.73
CA MET A 923 -19.90 20.77 51.03
C MET A 923 -21.03 19.99 51.69
N CYS A 924 -21.01 19.88 53.03
CA CYS A 924 -22.09 19.23 53.77
C CYS A 924 -23.42 19.95 53.59
N ALA A 925 -23.45 21.29 53.67
CA ALA A 925 -24.66 22.08 53.43
C ALA A 925 -25.20 21.87 52.01
N ALA A 926 -24.31 21.77 51.02
CA ALA A 926 -24.72 21.55 49.63
C ALA A 926 -25.26 20.13 49.38
N LEU A 927 -24.66 19.11 49.98
CA LEU A 927 -25.16 17.73 49.89
C LEU A 927 -26.50 17.57 50.64
N GLN A 928 -26.64 18.20 51.80
CA GLN A 928 -27.90 18.23 52.55
C GLN A 928 -29.00 18.97 51.79
N ALA A 929 -28.68 20.09 51.13
CA ALA A 929 -29.62 20.80 50.26
C ALA A 929 -30.07 19.94 49.06
N ALA A 930 -29.26 18.96 48.63
CA ALA A 930 -29.61 17.97 47.61
C ALA A 930 -30.35 16.72 48.18
N GLY A 931 -30.71 16.71 49.46
CA GLY A 931 -31.40 15.60 50.12
C GLY A 931 -30.51 14.38 50.38
N ILE A 932 -29.20 14.57 50.43
CA ILE A 932 -28.19 13.53 50.69
C ILE A 932 -27.68 13.72 52.11
N GLU A 933 -27.71 12.66 52.89
CA GLU A 933 -27.09 12.66 54.21
C GLU A 933 -25.57 12.70 54.03
N ALA A 934 -24.90 13.68 54.62
CA ALA A 934 -23.46 13.86 54.52
C ALA A 934 -22.85 13.89 55.93
N VAL A 935 -21.74 13.18 56.10
CA VAL A 935 -20.97 13.15 57.34
C VAL A 935 -19.58 13.71 57.03
N ALA A 936 -19.19 14.78 57.73
CA ALA A 936 -17.88 15.39 57.57
C ALA A 936 -16.88 14.85 58.60
N VAL A 937 -15.62 14.72 58.20
CA VAL A 937 -14.48 14.42 59.08
C VAL A 937 -13.32 15.34 58.73
N ALA A 938 -12.50 15.69 59.73
CA ALA A 938 -11.49 16.74 59.60
C ALA A 938 -10.09 16.25 59.22
N SER A 939 -9.90 14.93 59.05
CA SER A 939 -8.60 14.35 58.67
C SER A 939 -8.74 12.99 57.99
N GLY A 940 -7.76 12.62 57.17
CA GLY A 940 -7.69 11.30 56.54
C GLY A 940 -7.66 10.13 57.54
N ALA A 941 -6.99 10.32 58.69
CA ALA A 941 -6.95 9.31 59.76
C ALA A 941 -8.32 9.09 60.41
N GLU A 942 -9.13 10.15 60.55
CA GLU A 942 -10.50 10.04 61.05
C GLU A 942 -11.43 9.38 60.01
N ALA A 943 -11.23 9.67 58.73
CA ALA A 943 -11.97 9.03 57.64
C ALA A 943 -11.81 7.51 57.66
N LEU A 944 -10.57 7.01 57.69
CA LEU A 944 -10.25 5.58 57.74
C LEU A 944 -10.83 4.87 58.99
N ARG A 945 -10.84 5.55 60.15
CA ARG A 945 -11.45 4.99 61.37
C ARG A 945 -12.97 4.91 61.32
N ARG A 946 -13.64 5.88 60.68
CA ARG A 946 -15.12 5.95 60.66
C ARG A 946 -15.75 5.21 59.48
N LEU A 947 -14.97 4.88 58.45
CA LEU A 947 -15.41 4.14 57.26
C LEU A 947 -16.21 2.86 57.58
N PRO A 948 -15.75 1.94 58.46
CA PRO A 948 -16.51 0.73 58.80
C PRO A 948 -17.82 0.99 59.55
N ALA A 949 -17.93 2.09 60.28
CA ALA A 949 -19.13 2.42 61.07
C ALA A 949 -20.17 3.18 60.25
N LEU A 950 -19.73 3.98 59.27
CA LEU A 950 -20.59 4.82 58.45
C LEU A 950 -21.08 4.13 57.17
N GLU A 951 -20.34 3.12 56.68
CA GLU A 951 -20.55 2.46 55.39
C GLU A 951 -21.00 3.44 54.29
N PRO A 952 -20.20 4.48 53.98
CA PRO A 952 -20.65 5.57 53.13
C PRO A 952 -20.94 5.08 51.70
N GLY A 953 -21.88 5.74 51.01
CA GLY A 953 -22.20 5.43 49.61
C GLY A 953 -21.17 6.00 48.63
N ALA A 954 -20.44 7.05 49.03
CA ALA A 954 -19.33 7.66 48.31
C ALA A 954 -18.47 8.50 49.26
N VAL A 955 -17.24 8.80 48.85
CA VAL A 955 -16.31 9.68 49.57
C VAL A 955 -15.97 10.90 48.72
N VAL A 956 -16.04 12.10 49.29
CA VAL A 956 -15.46 13.33 48.74
C VAL A 956 -14.20 13.63 49.55
N LEU A 957 -13.05 13.77 48.89
CA LEU A 957 -11.74 13.77 49.51
C LEU A 957 -10.87 14.92 49.01
N ASP A 958 -10.38 15.77 49.91
CA ASP A 958 -9.28 16.67 49.60
C ASP A 958 -7.92 15.96 49.65
N LEU A 959 -6.97 16.44 48.84
CA LEU A 959 -5.62 15.87 48.76
C LEU A 959 -4.65 16.49 49.78
N MET A 960 -4.89 17.72 50.23
CA MET A 960 -3.94 18.51 51.00
C MET A 960 -4.33 18.62 52.47
N MET A 961 -4.26 17.50 53.19
CA MET A 961 -4.58 17.46 54.62
C MET A 961 -3.36 17.14 55.49
N PRO A 962 -3.24 17.71 56.70
CA PRO A 962 -2.14 17.42 57.62
C PRO A 962 -2.22 16.00 58.21
N GLY A 963 -1.07 15.35 58.33
CA GLY A 963 -0.94 13.98 58.85
C GLY A 963 -1.04 12.94 57.75
N ILE A 964 -2.23 12.32 57.60
CA ILE A 964 -2.51 11.40 56.48
C ILE A 964 -3.13 12.22 55.36
N ASP A 965 -2.40 12.41 54.27
CA ASP A 965 -2.84 13.13 53.08
C ASP A 965 -3.84 12.33 52.24
N GLY A 966 -4.50 12.99 51.27
CA GLY A 966 -5.55 12.34 50.48
C GLY A 966 -5.04 11.23 49.54
N PHE A 967 -3.76 11.29 49.13
CA PHE A 967 -3.15 10.21 48.34
C PHE A 967 -2.99 8.94 49.17
N GLN A 968 -2.58 9.08 50.43
CA GLN A 968 -2.45 7.97 51.36
C GLN A 968 -3.81 7.38 51.73
N VAL A 969 -4.85 8.22 51.93
CA VAL A 969 -6.23 7.73 52.13
C VAL A 969 -6.73 6.94 50.92
N LEU A 970 -6.47 7.40 49.70
CA LEU A 970 -6.80 6.68 48.46
C LEU A 970 -6.08 5.33 48.37
N HIS A 971 -4.80 5.29 48.71
CA HIS A 971 -4.01 4.06 48.69
C HIS A 971 -4.55 3.01 49.68
N GLU A 972 -4.90 3.42 50.90
CA GLU A 972 -5.48 2.55 51.93
C GLU A 972 -6.86 2.03 51.51
N LEU A 973 -7.71 2.88 50.91
CA LEU A 973 -9.02 2.49 50.38
C LEU A 973 -8.93 1.45 49.26
N ARG A 974 -7.93 1.57 48.37
CA ARG A 974 -7.75 0.62 47.25
C ARG A 974 -7.04 -0.67 47.68
N SER A 975 -6.27 -0.63 48.76
CA SER A 975 -5.56 -1.80 49.28
C SER A 975 -6.46 -2.71 50.14
N ASP A 976 -7.58 -2.19 50.67
CA ASP A 976 -8.58 -2.99 51.40
C ASP A 976 -9.70 -3.47 50.44
N PRO A 977 -9.87 -4.78 50.22
CA PRO A 977 -10.90 -5.33 49.31
C PRO A 977 -12.33 -4.89 49.64
N ARG A 978 -12.62 -4.50 50.89
CA ARG A 978 -13.94 -4.02 51.31
C ARG A 978 -14.29 -2.66 50.73
N TRP A 979 -13.27 -1.84 50.41
CA TRP A 979 -13.43 -0.46 49.97
C TRP A 979 -12.81 -0.20 48.59
N ALA A 980 -12.20 -1.21 47.97
CA ALA A 980 -11.55 -1.11 46.67
C ALA A 980 -12.47 -0.53 45.58
N GLU A 981 -13.77 -0.81 45.63
CA GLU A 981 -14.79 -0.32 44.68
C GLU A 981 -15.57 0.91 45.20
N LEU A 982 -15.28 1.40 46.41
CA LEU A 982 -15.97 2.57 46.97
C LEU A 982 -15.68 3.81 46.09
N PRO A 983 -16.71 4.52 45.60
CA PRO A 983 -16.49 5.71 44.80
C PRO A 983 -15.80 6.82 45.59
N VAL A 984 -14.67 7.32 45.07
CA VAL A 984 -13.91 8.43 45.68
C VAL A 984 -13.82 9.57 44.70
N ILE A 985 -14.28 10.75 45.12
CA ILE A 985 -14.27 11.99 44.35
C ILE A 985 -13.24 12.89 44.97
N VAL A 986 -12.20 13.21 44.21
CA VAL A 986 -11.16 14.11 44.65
C VAL A 986 -11.63 15.54 44.44
N TRP A 987 -11.64 16.32 45.51
CA TRP A 987 -11.98 17.74 45.48
C TRP A 987 -10.78 18.52 45.98
N THR A 988 -10.04 19.17 45.09
CA THR A 988 -8.81 19.86 45.47
C THR A 988 -8.61 21.17 44.68
N ALA A 989 -7.91 22.12 45.30
CA ALA A 989 -7.42 23.35 44.66
C ALA A 989 -5.99 23.21 44.13
N LEU A 990 -5.36 22.04 44.29
CA LEU A 990 -3.96 21.80 43.93
C LEU A 990 -3.76 21.74 42.40
N SER A 991 -2.74 22.44 41.91
CA SER A 991 -2.26 22.26 40.53
C SER A 991 -1.50 20.93 40.40
N LEU A 992 -2.16 19.93 39.83
CA LEU A 992 -1.64 18.56 39.69
C LEU A 992 -0.59 18.46 38.57
N THR A 993 0.49 17.71 38.80
CA THR A 993 1.45 17.36 37.74
C THR A 993 0.93 16.22 36.85
N ALA A 994 1.58 15.97 35.71
CA ALA A 994 1.18 14.89 34.81
C ALA A 994 1.24 13.49 35.48
N GLU A 995 2.22 13.26 36.36
CA GLU A 995 2.34 12.02 37.13
C GLU A 995 1.22 11.90 38.18
N ASP A 996 0.85 13.00 38.84
CA ASP A 996 -0.26 13.02 39.81
C ASP A 996 -1.60 12.72 39.15
N ILE A 997 -1.84 13.28 37.95
CA ILE A 997 -3.06 13.02 37.17
C ILE A 997 -3.13 11.54 36.78
N GLU A 998 -2.01 10.94 36.35
CA GLU A 998 -1.98 9.53 35.96
C GLU A 998 -2.20 8.58 37.15
N ALA A 999 -1.67 8.93 38.33
CA ALA A 999 -1.92 8.19 39.57
C ALA A 999 -3.38 8.30 40.04
N LEU A 1000 -3.99 9.48 39.93
CA LEU A 1000 -5.38 9.75 40.32
C LEU A 1000 -6.40 9.14 39.35
N VAL A 1001 -6.13 9.13 38.04
CA VAL A 1001 -7.01 8.47 37.04
C VAL A 1001 -7.11 6.96 37.29
N ARG A 1002 -6.07 6.35 37.87
CA ARG A 1002 -6.07 4.92 38.23
C ARG A 1002 -6.79 4.61 39.55
N SER A 1003 -6.97 5.60 40.43
CA SER A 1003 -7.33 5.35 41.84
C SER A 1003 -8.58 6.11 42.31
N ALA A 1004 -8.94 7.23 41.68
CA ALA A 1004 -10.11 8.04 41.99
C ALA A 1004 -11.19 7.90 40.91
N THR A 1005 -12.46 8.05 41.30
CA THR A 1005 -13.62 7.94 40.40
C THR A 1005 -13.84 9.21 39.59
N ALA A 1006 -13.50 10.36 40.17
CA ALA A 1006 -13.53 11.66 39.51
C ALA A 1006 -12.61 12.65 40.25
N ILE A 1007 -12.18 13.68 39.53
CA ILE A 1007 -11.45 14.84 40.08
C ILE A 1007 -12.30 16.07 39.78
N ALA A 1008 -12.59 16.87 40.81
CA ALA A 1008 -13.31 18.13 40.75
C ALA A 1008 -12.40 19.26 41.26
N ASN A 1009 -12.35 20.37 40.54
CA ASN A 1009 -11.45 21.47 40.88
C ASN A 1009 -12.17 22.49 41.75
N ALA A 1010 -11.60 22.82 42.92
CA ALA A 1010 -12.19 23.79 43.83
C ALA A 1010 -12.16 25.24 43.30
N GLY A 1011 -11.40 25.52 42.24
CA GLY A 1011 -11.20 26.87 41.68
C GLY A 1011 -12.18 27.34 40.60
N GLU A 1012 -13.10 26.50 40.12
CA GLU A 1012 -14.07 26.88 39.06
C GLU A 1012 -15.37 27.49 39.62
N ALA A 1013 -16.11 28.24 38.78
CA ALA A 1013 -17.24 29.09 39.20
C ALA A 1013 -18.45 28.35 39.82
N GLN A 1014 -18.54 27.00 39.73
CA GLN A 1014 -19.59 26.19 40.37
C GLN A 1014 -19.08 24.80 40.84
N PRO A 1015 -18.26 24.72 41.90
CA PRO A 1015 -17.63 23.46 42.35
C PRO A 1015 -18.66 22.39 42.74
N LEU A 1016 -19.80 22.83 43.26
CA LEU A 1016 -20.91 21.96 43.69
C LEU A 1016 -21.63 21.26 42.53
N ALA A 1017 -21.65 21.88 41.34
CA ALA A 1017 -22.23 21.25 40.15
C ALA A 1017 -21.36 20.09 39.67
N GLU A 1018 -20.04 20.23 39.75
CA GLU A 1018 -19.08 19.19 39.36
C GLU A 1018 -19.09 18.00 40.32
N VAL A 1019 -19.09 18.25 41.63
CA VAL A 1019 -19.17 17.18 42.64
C VAL A 1019 -20.50 16.43 42.53
N ARG A 1020 -21.61 17.14 42.29
CA ARG A 1020 -22.92 16.51 42.02
C ARG A 1020 -22.91 15.69 40.73
N ASP A 1021 -22.33 16.22 39.65
CA ASP A 1021 -22.23 15.51 38.37
C ASP A 1021 -21.28 14.30 38.47
N ALA A 1022 -20.22 14.38 39.28
CA ALA A 1022 -19.31 13.28 39.60
C ALA A 1022 -20.01 12.17 40.42
N LEU A 1023 -20.80 12.52 41.44
CA LEU A 1023 -21.63 11.58 42.19
C LEU A 1023 -22.65 10.87 41.28
N LEU A 1024 -23.25 11.60 40.33
CA LEU A 1024 -24.18 11.04 39.35
C LEU A 1024 -23.50 10.09 38.35
N ARG A 1025 -22.25 10.35 37.98
CA ARG A 1025 -21.45 9.45 37.13
C ARG A 1025 -21.02 8.19 37.88
N ALA A 1026 -20.55 8.34 39.11
CA ALA A 1026 -20.17 7.24 40.00
C ALA A 1026 -21.33 6.26 40.23
N ALA A 1027 -22.54 6.77 40.52
CA ALA A 1027 -23.73 5.96 40.72
C ALA A 1027 -24.19 5.17 39.47
N ARG A 1028 -23.73 5.52 38.26
CA ARG A 1028 -24.01 4.77 37.03
C ARG A 1028 -23.06 3.58 36.81
N HIS A 1029 -21.82 3.66 37.29
CA HIS A 1029 -20.82 2.59 37.14
C HIS A 1029 -21.15 1.36 37.98
N ASP A 1030 -21.63 1.54 39.22
CA ASP A 1030 -22.00 0.46 40.15
C ASP A 1030 -23.14 -0.44 39.60
N ARG A 1031 -24.06 0.11 38.79
CA ARG A 1031 -25.13 -0.68 38.14
C ARG A 1031 -24.67 -1.52 36.94
N ARG A 1032 -23.58 -1.15 36.26
CA ARG A 1032 -23.02 -1.96 35.17
C ARG A 1032 -22.19 -3.13 35.69
N GLY A 1033 -21.56 -2.99 36.85
CA GLY A 1033 -20.89 -4.09 37.55
C GLY A 1033 -21.90 -5.15 38.01
N ARG A 1034 -22.95 -4.74 38.74
CA ARG A 1034 -23.98 -5.68 39.25
C ARG A 1034 -24.82 -6.39 38.18
N ARG A 1035 -24.88 -5.87 36.94
CA ARG A 1035 -25.53 -6.56 35.82
C ARG A 1035 -24.64 -7.62 35.17
N ARG A 1036 -23.31 -7.56 35.32
CA ARG A 1036 -22.39 -8.59 34.82
C ARG A 1036 -22.32 -9.80 35.75
N ASP A 1037 -22.51 -9.61 37.05
CA ASP A 1037 -22.47 -10.70 38.03
C ASP A 1037 -23.81 -11.43 38.23
N GLY A 1038 -24.83 -11.11 37.40
CA GLY A 1038 -26.15 -11.75 37.40
C GLY A 1038 -26.45 -12.64 36.19
N GLU A 1039 -25.48 -12.85 35.30
CA GLU A 1039 -25.54 -13.84 34.21
C GLU A 1039 -24.44 -14.92 34.36
N GLY A 1040 -24.06 -15.24 35.61
CA GLY A 1040 -23.21 -16.37 35.98
C GLY A 1040 -23.95 -17.36 36.87
#